data_AF-A0A7K5EFT2-F1
#
_entry.id   AF-A0A7K5EFT2-F1
#
_cell.length_a   1.000
_cell.length_b   1.000
_cell.length_c   1.000
_cell.angle_alpha   90.00
_cell.angle_beta   90.00
_cell.angle_gamma   90.00
#
_symmetry.space_group_name_H-M   'P 1'
#
loop_
_entity.id
_entity.type
_entity.pdbx_description
1 polymer ?
#
loop_
_entity_poly.entity_id
_entity_poly.type
_entity_poly.pdbx_seq_one_letter_code
_entity_poly.pdbx_strand_id
1 'polypeptide(L)'
;LQERGALGFERHYHVTDPFIRRLGLEAELQGHSGCVNCLEWNEKGDLLASGSDDQHTIVWDPLHHKKLLSMHTGHTANIFSVKFLPHSGDRILITGAADSKVHVHDLTVKETVHMFGDHTNRVKRIATAPMWPNTFWSAAEDGLIRQYDLRENSKRSEVLIDLTEYCGQLVEAKCLTVNPQDNNYLAVGASGPFVRLYDIRMIHNHRKSMKQSPSAGVHTFCDRQKPLPDGAAQYYVAGHLPVKLPDYNNRLRVLVATYVTFSPDGTELLVNMGGEQVYLFDLTYKQRPYTFLLPKKCHTSGEVQNGKTSTNGVSNGIHLHSNGFRLAEGRAHVSPQVELPPYLERIKQQANEAFACQLWTQAIQLYSKAVQKAPNNAMLYGNRAAAYMKRKWDGDHYDALRDCLKAISLNPCHLKAHFRLARCLFELKYVAEALECLDDFKGKFPEQAHSSACDALDRDINAALFSKSDNAEDKKGGGPIRLRATGRKDSISEDEMVLRERSYDYKFRYCGHCNTTTDIKEANFFGSNAQYIVSGSDDGSFFIWEKETTNLVRVLQGDESIVNCLQPHPSYCFLATSGIDPVVRLWNPRPESETLNGRVVVDMEGASQANQRRMNADPLEVMLLNMGYRITGLTSGGAGGSDDEDSSEGQVQCRPS
;
A
#
# COMPACT_ATOMS: atom_id res chain seq x y z
N LEU A 1 15.85 21.50 -25.88
CA LEU A 1 14.75 22.32 -25.32
C LEU A 1 13.51 22.38 -26.22
N GLN A 2 13.65 22.36 -27.57
CA GLN A 2 12.49 22.29 -28.48
C GLN A 2 11.81 20.91 -28.60
N GLU A 3 12.51 19.80 -28.37
CA GLU A 3 11.87 18.45 -28.37
C GLU A 3 11.03 18.14 -27.11
N ARG A 4 11.29 18.81 -25.97
CA ARG A 4 10.48 18.64 -24.75
C ARG A 4 9.08 19.26 -24.89
N GLY A 5 8.89 20.21 -25.80
CA GLY A 5 7.60 20.84 -26.07
C GLY A 5 6.68 20.00 -26.97
N ALA A 6 7.25 19.25 -27.92
CA ALA A 6 6.48 18.43 -28.85
C ALA A 6 5.96 17.12 -28.20
N LEU A 7 6.77 16.48 -27.35
CA LEU A 7 6.38 15.26 -26.62
C LEU A 7 5.27 15.51 -25.57
N GLY A 8 5.09 16.75 -25.12
CA GLY A 8 4.04 17.13 -24.17
C GLY A 8 2.65 17.22 -24.80
N PHE A 9 2.56 17.44 -26.11
CA PHE A 9 1.29 17.58 -26.83
C PHE A 9 0.72 16.21 -27.25
N GLU A 10 1.58 15.25 -27.63
CA GLU A 10 1.13 13.89 -28.01
C GLU A 10 0.59 13.07 -26.83
N ARG A 11 1.06 13.30 -25.60
CA ARG A 11 0.70 12.46 -24.44
C ARG A 11 -0.70 12.70 -23.86
N HIS A 12 -1.47 13.68 -24.32
CA HIS A 12 -2.67 14.11 -23.58
C HIS A 12 -3.89 13.15 -23.65
N TYR A 13 -3.88 12.12 -24.53
CA TYR A 13 -5.05 11.24 -24.73
C TYR A 13 -4.75 9.75 -24.94
N HIS A 14 -3.61 9.24 -24.45
CA HIS A 14 -3.26 7.84 -24.68
C HIS A 14 -4.21 6.84 -24.02
N VAL A 15 -4.83 7.19 -22.89
CA VAL A 15 -5.82 6.37 -22.20
C VAL A 15 -7.03 7.23 -21.87
N THR A 16 -8.21 6.79 -22.28
CA THR A 16 -9.49 7.50 -22.10
C THR A 16 -10.55 6.56 -21.51
N ASP A 17 -11.63 7.12 -20.94
CA ASP A 17 -12.74 6.30 -20.42
C ASP A 17 -13.28 5.28 -21.44
N PRO A 18 -13.53 5.63 -22.72
CA PRO A 18 -13.95 4.66 -23.73
C PRO A 18 -12.92 3.55 -24.00
N PHE A 19 -11.62 3.86 -23.89
CA PHE A 19 -10.56 2.87 -24.04
C PHE A 19 -10.55 1.92 -22.85
N ILE A 20 -10.62 2.43 -21.62
CA ILE A 20 -10.71 1.60 -20.41
C ILE A 20 -11.96 0.72 -20.43
N ARG A 21 -13.10 1.21 -20.93
CA ARG A 21 -14.34 0.41 -21.08
C ARG A 21 -14.28 -0.66 -22.17
N ARG A 22 -13.35 -0.54 -23.12
CA ARG A 22 -13.16 -1.52 -24.21
C ARG A 22 -11.88 -2.35 -24.11
N LEU A 23 -10.98 -2.04 -23.18
CA LEU A 23 -9.80 -2.83 -22.85
C LEU A 23 -10.15 -4.32 -22.74
N GLY A 24 -9.52 -5.17 -23.54
CA GLY A 24 -9.76 -6.60 -23.52
C GLY A 24 -8.50 -7.34 -23.92
N LEU A 25 -8.53 -8.67 -23.76
CA LEU A 25 -7.40 -9.51 -24.16
C LEU A 25 -7.17 -9.36 -25.66
N GLU A 26 -5.95 -9.00 -26.04
CA GLU A 26 -5.49 -8.97 -27.42
C GLU A 26 -4.79 -10.26 -27.81
N ALA A 27 -3.82 -10.69 -27.01
CA ALA A 27 -2.99 -11.85 -27.30
C ALA A 27 -2.44 -12.50 -26.03
N GLU A 28 -2.14 -13.79 -26.13
CA GLU A 28 -1.37 -14.54 -25.13
C GLU A 28 -0.04 -14.95 -25.76
N LEU A 29 1.05 -14.49 -25.16
CA LEU A 29 2.41 -14.84 -25.54
C LEU A 29 2.81 -16.13 -24.82
N GLN A 30 2.92 -17.22 -25.57
CA GLN A 30 3.32 -18.53 -25.05
C GLN A 30 4.81 -18.77 -25.25
N GLY A 31 5.48 -19.30 -24.24
CA GLY A 31 6.89 -19.66 -24.35
C GLY A 31 7.57 -20.08 -23.06
N HIS A 32 7.06 -19.66 -21.91
CA HIS A 32 7.53 -20.14 -20.61
C HIS A 32 6.91 -21.50 -20.26
N SER A 33 7.57 -22.24 -19.37
CA SER A 33 7.07 -23.52 -18.82
C SER A 33 6.73 -23.47 -17.34
N GLY A 34 6.82 -22.29 -16.71
CA GLY A 34 6.44 -22.05 -15.32
C GLY A 34 5.88 -20.63 -15.14
N CYS A 35 5.43 -20.31 -13.93
CA CYS A 35 4.81 -19.01 -13.60
C CYS A 35 5.69 -17.84 -14.08
N VAL A 36 5.07 -16.78 -14.56
CA VAL A 36 5.81 -15.57 -15.00
C VAL A 36 5.66 -14.48 -13.94
N ASN A 37 6.71 -14.29 -13.14
CA ASN A 37 6.66 -13.46 -11.93
C ASN A 37 7.20 -12.04 -12.10
N CYS A 38 7.71 -11.68 -13.28
CA CYS A 38 8.12 -10.31 -13.54
C CYS A 38 8.06 -9.98 -15.03
N LEU A 39 7.70 -8.74 -15.31
CA LEU A 39 7.61 -8.14 -16.63
C LEU A 39 8.31 -6.78 -16.61
N GLU A 40 8.93 -6.37 -17.71
CA GLU A 40 9.47 -5.01 -17.87
C GLU A 40 9.43 -4.58 -19.33
N TRP A 41 8.87 -3.39 -19.57
CA TRP A 41 8.99 -2.69 -20.85
C TRP A 41 10.35 -2.01 -20.97
N ASN A 42 10.97 -2.03 -22.15
CA ASN A 42 12.07 -1.10 -22.39
C ASN A 42 11.54 0.35 -22.46
N GLU A 43 12.45 1.34 -22.44
CA GLU A 43 12.09 2.76 -22.39
C GLU A 43 11.20 3.21 -23.56
N LYS A 44 11.38 2.59 -24.73
CA LYS A 44 10.61 2.88 -25.94
C LYS A 44 9.24 2.18 -25.96
N GLY A 45 9.11 1.05 -25.26
CA GLY A 45 7.91 0.21 -25.23
C GLY A 45 7.77 -0.76 -26.42
N ASP A 46 8.77 -0.86 -27.29
CA ASP A 46 8.77 -1.82 -28.41
C ASP A 46 9.28 -3.23 -28.01
N LEU A 47 9.91 -3.37 -26.83
CA LEU A 47 10.33 -4.65 -26.27
C LEU A 47 9.72 -4.88 -24.90
N LEU A 48 9.32 -6.13 -24.66
CA LEU A 48 8.87 -6.60 -23.35
C LEU A 48 9.78 -7.75 -22.90
N ALA A 49 10.34 -7.66 -21.70
CA ALA A 49 11.08 -8.75 -21.07
C ALA A 49 10.19 -9.46 -20.02
N SER A 50 10.31 -10.78 -19.92
CA SER A 50 9.64 -11.60 -18.89
C SER A 50 10.62 -12.55 -18.21
N GLY A 51 10.47 -12.74 -16.90
CA GLY A 51 11.22 -13.73 -16.11
C GLY A 51 10.28 -14.70 -15.40
N SER A 52 10.69 -15.98 -15.32
CA SER A 52 9.82 -17.08 -14.90
C SER A 52 10.48 -18.05 -13.90
N ASP A 53 9.65 -18.90 -13.31
CA ASP A 53 10.03 -20.09 -12.54
C ASP A 53 10.87 -21.08 -13.35
N ASP A 54 10.74 -21.07 -14.68
CA ASP A 54 11.53 -21.92 -15.58
C ASP A 54 13.01 -21.51 -15.72
N GLN A 55 13.46 -20.50 -14.96
CA GLN A 55 14.83 -19.98 -14.94
C GLN A 55 15.26 -19.29 -16.24
N HIS A 56 14.33 -19.05 -17.17
CA HIS A 56 14.57 -18.33 -18.41
C HIS A 56 14.06 -16.89 -18.33
N THR A 57 14.71 -16.04 -19.12
CA THR A 57 14.17 -14.74 -19.52
C THR A 57 13.83 -14.79 -21.01
N ILE A 58 12.66 -14.27 -21.36
CA ILE A 58 12.23 -14.12 -22.74
C ILE A 58 12.09 -12.64 -23.08
N VAL A 59 12.60 -12.25 -24.25
CA VAL A 59 12.38 -10.92 -24.84
C VAL A 59 11.39 -11.08 -25.98
N TRP A 60 10.34 -10.27 -25.95
CA TRP A 60 9.21 -10.31 -26.87
C TRP A 60 9.17 -9.05 -27.73
N ASP A 61 8.66 -9.21 -28.94
CA ASP A 61 8.05 -8.16 -29.74
C ASP A 61 6.53 -8.25 -29.51
N PRO A 62 5.98 -7.38 -28.65
CA PRO A 62 4.58 -7.47 -28.24
C PRO A 62 3.62 -6.96 -29.30
N LEU A 63 4.06 -6.12 -30.25
CA LEU A 63 3.20 -5.62 -31.33
C LEU A 63 2.98 -6.66 -32.42
N HIS A 64 3.99 -7.48 -32.70
CA HIS A 64 3.90 -8.58 -33.67
C HIS A 64 3.65 -9.94 -33.01
N HIS A 65 3.47 -9.97 -31.68
CA HIS A 65 3.28 -11.17 -30.86
C HIS A 65 4.38 -12.23 -31.04
N LYS A 66 5.63 -11.79 -31.21
CA LYS A 66 6.77 -12.69 -31.48
C LYS A 66 7.69 -12.84 -30.28
N LYS A 67 8.14 -14.08 -30.07
CA LYS A 67 9.29 -14.38 -29.21
C LYS A 67 10.58 -14.04 -29.97
N LEU A 68 11.34 -13.05 -29.51
CA LEU A 68 12.59 -12.64 -30.15
C LEU A 68 13.80 -13.41 -29.62
N LEU A 69 13.87 -13.59 -28.30
CA LEU A 69 14.97 -14.27 -27.62
C LEU A 69 14.43 -15.06 -26.43
N SER A 70 14.93 -16.27 -26.25
CA SER A 70 14.76 -17.07 -25.04
C SER A 70 16.14 -17.46 -24.54
N MET A 71 16.45 -17.15 -23.28
CA MET A 71 17.79 -17.35 -22.72
C MET A 71 17.69 -17.91 -21.30
N HIS A 72 18.43 -18.98 -21.03
CA HIS A 72 18.60 -19.49 -19.68
C HIS A 72 19.45 -18.50 -18.89
N THR A 73 18.98 -18.03 -17.74
CA THR A 73 19.63 -16.94 -17.01
C THR A 73 20.80 -17.39 -16.15
N GLY A 74 20.97 -18.70 -15.92
CA GLY A 74 21.96 -19.24 -15.00
C GLY A 74 21.51 -19.26 -13.53
N HIS A 75 20.35 -18.65 -13.24
CA HIS A 75 19.67 -18.82 -11.97
C HIS A 75 19.24 -20.27 -11.76
N THR A 76 19.18 -20.71 -10.50
CA THR A 76 18.76 -22.08 -10.12
C THR A 76 17.40 -22.12 -9.45
N ALA A 77 16.67 -21.00 -9.44
CA ALA A 77 15.36 -20.86 -8.82
C ALA A 77 14.58 -19.69 -9.48
N ASN A 78 13.35 -19.48 -9.03
CA ASN A 78 12.38 -18.57 -9.63
C ASN A 78 12.91 -17.14 -9.78
N ILE A 79 12.75 -16.55 -10.97
CA ILE A 79 13.11 -15.16 -11.23
C ILE A 79 11.97 -14.26 -10.77
N PHE A 80 12.25 -13.31 -9.87
CA PHE A 80 11.25 -12.40 -9.31
C PHE A 80 11.34 -10.96 -9.85
N SER A 81 12.44 -10.60 -10.51
CA SER A 81 12.60 -9.28 -11.09
C SER A 81 13.45 -9.34 -12.35
N VAL A 82 13.01 -8.61 -13.37
CA VAL A 82 13.76 -8.34 -14.61
C VAL A 82 13.73 -6.84 -14.85
N LYS A 83 14.86 -6.24 -15.24
CA LYS A 83 14.95 -4.80 -15.55
C LYS A 83 15.89 -4.55 -16.73
N PHE A 84 15.47 -3.70 -17.66
CA PHE A 84 16.38 -3.08 -18.62
C PHE A 84 17.25 -2.04 -17.91
N LEU A 85 18.55 -2.06 -18.18
CA LEU A 85 19.45 -1.01 -17.71
C LEU A 85 19.29 0.23 -18.63
N PRO A 86 18.94 1.41 -18.08
CA PRO A 86 18.77 2.64 -18.84
C PRO A 86 20.01 2.99 -19.67
N HIS A 87 19.78 3.61 -20.83
CA HIS A 87 20.84 4.06 -21.75
C HIS A 87 21.81 2.97 -22.27
N SER A 88 21.51 1.69 -22.04
CA SER A 88 22.30 0.57 -22.59
C SER A 88 21.96 0.23 -24.04
N GLY A 89 21.00 0.94 -24.65
CA GLY A 89 20.48 0.61 -25.98
C GLY A 89 19.70 -0.71 -25.99
N ASP A 90 18.97 -0.98 -24.91
CA ASP A 90 18.20 -2.22 -24.67
C ASP A 90 19.06 -3.50 -24.69
N ARG A 91 20.39 -3.36 -24.53
CA ARG A 91 21.36 -4.46 -24.57
C ARG A 91 21.46 -5.21 -23.26
N ILE A 92 21.32 -4.51 -22.13
CA ILE A 92 21.62 -5.05 -20.80
C ILE A 92 20.34 -5.31 -20.03
N LEU A 93 20.15 -6.56 -19.60
CA LEU A 93 19.10 -6.99 -18.69
C LEU A 93 19.69 -7.37 -17.33
N ILE A 94 18.97 -7.06 -16.26
CA ILE A 94 19.33 -7.43 -14.90
C ILE A 94 18.22 -8.31 -14.34
N THR A 95 18.57 -9.45 -13.76
CA THR A 95 17.62 -10.36 -13.12
C THR A 95 17.97 -10.59 -11.65
N GLY A 96 16.94 -10.67 -10.80
CA GLY A 96 17.05 -11.08 -9.40
C GLY A 96 16.11 -12.25 -9.12
N ALA A 97 16.58 -13.24 -8.34
CA ALA A 97 15.87 -14.51 -8.19
C ALA A 97 15.87 -15.06 -6.75
N ALA A 98 15.11 -16.14 -6.57
CA ALA A 98 14.98 -16.90 -5.33
C ALA A 98 16.26 -17.63 -4.91
N ASP A 99 17.27 -17.73 -5.77
CA ASP A 99 18.57 -18.34 -5.46
C ASP A 99 19.54 -17.37 -4.75
N SER A 100 19.02 -16.23 -4.28
CA SER A 100 19.75 -15.16 -3.61
C SER A 100 20.79 -14.45 -4.49
N LYS A 101 20.70 -14.57 -5.81
CA LYS A 101 21.65 -13.95 -6.75
C LYS A 101 21.02 -12.84 -7.58
N VAL A 102 21.89 -11.98 -8.07
CA VAL A 102 21.61 -10.99 -9.12
C VAL A 102 22.50 -11.27 -10.32
N HIS A 103 21.92 -11.37 -11.51
CA HIS A 103 22.66 -11.58 -12.76
C HIS A 103 22.48 -10.38 -13.68
N VAL A 104 23.53 -10.08 -14.44
CA VAL A 104 23.54 -9.06 -15.50
C VAL A 104 23.84 -9.77 -16.81
N HIS A 105 22.96 -9.59 -17.77
CA HIS A 105 22.98 -10.26 -19.05
C HIS A 105 23.19 -9.26 -20.17
N ASP A 106 23.95 -9.69 -21.16
CA ASP A 106 24.13 -8.96 -22.40
C ASP A 106 23.39 -9.70 -23.53
N LEU A 107 22.31 -9.09 -24.02
CA LEU A 107 21.45 -9.68 -25.02
C LEU A 107 22.08 -9.78 -26.41
N THR A 108 23.15 -9.02 -26.67
CA THR A 108 23.87 -9.10 -27.96
C THR A 108 24.68 -10.38 -28.07
N VAL A 109 25.38 -10.75 -26.99
CA VAL A 109 26.15 -12.00 -26.91
C VAL A 109 25.36 -13.17 -26.35
N LYS A 110 24.20 -12.90 -25.72
CA LYS A 110 23.28 -13.87 -25.10
C LYS A 110 23.92 -14.63 -23.93
N GLU A 111 24.69 -13.91 -23.13
CA GLU A 111 25.41 -14.46 -21.97
C GLU A 111 25.19 -13.61 -20.73
N THR A 112 25.33 -14.26 -19.57
CA THR A 112 25.47 -13.58 -18.29
C THR A 112 26.89 -13.06 -18.16
N VAL A 113 27.03 -11.73 -18.13
CA VAL A 113 28.34 -11.05 -18.02
C VAL A 113 28.76 -10.83 -16.56
N HIS A 114 27.81 -10.67 -15.64
CA HIS A 114 28.09 -10.58 -14.21
C HIS A 114 27.11 -11.42 -13.39
N MET A 115 27.62 -12.01 -12.30
CA MET A 115 26.84 -12.70 -11.28
C MET A 115 27.30 -12.21 -9.91
N PHE A 116 26.34 -11.74 -9.11
CA PHE A 116 26.53 -11.30 -7.74
C PHE A 116 25.75 -12.21 -6.79
N GLY A 117 26.47 -12.84 -5.85
CA GLY A 117 25.91 -13.76 -4.84
C GLY A 117 26.07 -13.22 -3.43
N ASP A 118 25.97 -11.91 -3.25
CA ASP A 118 26.21 -11.27 -1.94
C ASP A 118 24.99 -11.27 -1.01
N HIS A 119 23.78 -11.46 -1.54
CA HIS A 119 22.58 -11.63 -0.72
C HIS A 119 22.53 -13.04 -0.12
N THR A 120 21.95 -13.15 1.08
CA THR A 120 21.80 -14.46 1.77
C THR A 120 20.41 -15.05 1.65
N ASN A 121 19.44 -14.27 1.17
CA ASN A 121 18.06 -14.70 0.97
C ASN A 121 17.52 -14.19 -0.38
N ARG A 122 16.30 -14.59 -0.75
CA ARG A 122 15.69 -14.37 -2.07
C ARG A 122 15.72 -12.89 -2.47
N VAL A 123 16.20 -12.60 -3.68
CA VAL A 123 16.15 -11.25 -4.25
C VAL A 123 14.77 -11.01 -4.85
N LYS A 124 14.04 -10.04 -4.31
CA LYS A 124 12.64 -9.80 -4.67
C LYS A 124 12.46 -8.74 -5.72
N ARG A 125 13.29 -7.68 -5.72
CA ARG A 125 13.13 -6.58 -6.66
C ARG A 125 14.45 -5.95 -7.04
N ILE A 126 14.57 -5.57 -8.31
CA ILE A 126 15.62 -4.72 -8.86
C ILE A 126 15.01 -3.37 -9.22
N ALA A 127 15.73 -2.27 -8.95
CA ALA A 127 15.40 -0.96 -9.51
C ALA A 127 16.60 -0.37 -10.25
N THR A 128 16.29 0.31 -11.34
CA THR A 128 17.22 1.13 -12.12
C THR A 128 16.78 2.58 -12.03
N ALA A 129 17.65 3.51 -12.45
CA ALA A 129 17.33 4.92 -12.48
C ALA A 129 17.81 5.54 -13.80
N PRO A 130 16.99 6.36 -14.48
CA PRO A 130 17.36 6.95 -15.76
C PRO A 130 18.69 7.71 -15.74
N MET A 131 18.96 8.51 -14.70
CA MET A 131 20.19 9.32 -14.64
C MET A 131 21.43 8.53 -14.18
N TRP A 132 21.30 7.25 -13.84
CA TRP A 132 22.39 6.41 -13.33
C TRP A 132 22.61 5.20 -14.24
N PRO A 133 23.16 5.38 -15.44
CA PRO A 133 23.18 4.35 -16.50
C PRO A 133 24.00 3.10 -16.19
N ASN A 134 24.86 3.15 -15.16
CA ASN A 134 25.70 2.01 -14.76
C ASN A 134 25.40 1.53 -13.33
N THR A 135 24.39 2.11 -12.68
CA THR A 135 24.08 1.81 -11.29
C THR A 135 22.66 1.29 -11.16
N PHE A 136 22.49 0.27 -10.35
CA PHE A 136 21.18 -0.28 -10.01
C PHE A 136 21.17 -0.77 -8.57
N TRP A 137 19.98 -1.10 -8.07
CA TRP A 137 19.77 -1.53 -6.70
C TRP A 137 18.94 -2.81 -6.63
N SER A 138 19.15 -3.59 -5.57
CA SER A 138 18.36 -4.78 -5.25
C SER A 138 17.78 -4.70 -3.83
N ALA A 139 16.62 -5.33 -3.63
CA ALA A 139 16.03 -5.63 -2.32
C ALA A 139 15.87 -7.14 -2.19
N ALA A 140 16.24 -7.65 -1.02
CA ALA A 140 16.11 -9.07 -0.72
C ALA A 140 15.56 -9.33 0.68
N GLU A 141 15.11 -10.57 0.88
CA GLU A 141 14.56 -11.04 2.15
C GLU A 141 15.61 -11.20 3.26
N ASP A 142 16.86 -10.85 3.01
CA ASP A 142 17.89 -10.72 4.05
C ASP A 142 17.84 -9.35 4.75
N GLY A 143 16.87 -8.50 4.38
CA GLY A 143 16.67 -7.17 4.95
C GLY A 143 17.61 -6.12 4.35
N LEU A 144 18.40 -6.46 3.34
CA LEU A 144 19.40 -5.57 2.75
C LEU A 144 18.89 -4.94 1.46
N ILE A 145 19.24 -3.68 1.28
CA ILE A 145 19.22 -2.99 0.00
C ILE A 145 20.66 -2.84 -0.48
N ARG A 146 20.99 -3.39 -1.64
CA ARG A 146 22.35 -3.32 -2.20
C ARG A 146 22.40 -2.44 -3.44
N GLN A 147 23.56 -1.83 -3.66
CA GLN A 147 23.89 -1.00 -4.82
C GLN A 147 25.01 -1.66 -5.62
N TYR A 148 24.89 -1.57 -6.94
CA TYR A 148 25.81 -2.16 -7.90
C TYR A 148 26.26 -1.08 -8.86
N ASP A 149 27.56 -0.97 -9.13
CA ASP A 149 28.11 -0.08 -10.16
C ASP A 149 28.91 -0.91 -11.16
N LEU A 150 28.41 -1.02 -12.38
CA LEU A 150 29.02 -1.85 -13.44
C LEU A 150 30.34 -1.29 -13.96
N ARG A 151 30.73 -0.08 -13.57
CA ARG A 151 32.04 0.50 -13.90
C ARG A 151 33.12 0.00 -12.96
N GLU A 152 32.75 -0.51 -11.80
CA GLU A 152 33.68 -1.06 -10.83
C GLU A 152 34.03 -2.50 -11.21
N ASN A 153 35.32 -2.84 -11.23
CA ASN A 153 35.77 -4.22 -11.49
C ASN A 153 35.47 -5.18 -10.32
N SER A 154 34.81 -4.71 -9.27
CA SER A 154 34.41 -5.50 -8.11
C SER A 154 33.27 -6.45 -8.48
N LYS A 155 33.43 -7.75 -8.19
CA LYS A 155 32.31 -8.72 -8.21
C LYS A 155 31.43 -8.66 -6.95
N ARG A 156 31.56 -7.59 -6.16
CA ARG A 156 30.81 -7.37 -4.92
C ARG A 156 30.00 -6.10 -5.03
N SER A 157 28.80 -6.17 -4.47
CA SER A 157 27.90 -5.05 -4.28
C SER A 157 28.11 -4.35 -2.93
N GLU A 158 27.74 -3.07 -2.87
CA GLU A 158 27.73 -2.31 -1.63
C GLU A 158 26.37 -2.42 -0.95
N VAL A 159 26.32 -2.74 0.36
CA VAL A 159 25.07 -2.64 1.13
C VAL A 159 24.73 -1.17 1.28
N LEU A 160 23.65 -0.65 0.68
CA LEU A 160 23.20 0.74 0.80
C LEU A 160 22.39 0.99 2.09
N ILE A 161 21.47 0.08 2.42
CA ILE A 161 20.64 0.12 3.62
C ILE A 161 20.61 -1.28 4.22
N ASP A 162 20.83 -1.39 5.52
CA ASP A 162 20.65 -2.63 6.30
C ASP A 162 19.46 -2.43 7.25
N LEU A 163 18.30 -2.96 6.90
CA LEU A 163 17.11 -2.84 7.75
C LEU A 163 17.26 -3.63 9.05
N THR A 164 18.07 -4.69 9.06
CA THR A 164 18.19 -5.61 10.23
C THR A 164 18.81 -4.92 11.43
N GLU A 165 19.60 -3.87 11.21
CA GLU A 165 20.29 -3.10 12.24
C GLU A 165 19.32 -2.31 13.15
N TYR A 166 18.17 -1.89 12.64
CA TYR A 166 17.21 -1.02 13.36
C TYR A 166 15.75 -1.45 13.31
N CYS A 167 15.33 -2.24 12.31
CA CYS A 167 13.95 -2.75 12.20
C CYS A 167 13.74 -4.13 12.85
N GLY A 168 14.81 -4.79 13.31
CA GLY A 168 14.79 -6.15 13.86
C GLY A 168 15.36 -7.19 12.90
N GLN A 169 15.83 -8.33 13.43
CA GLN A 169 16.61 -9.30 12.64
C GLN A 169 15.80 -10.07 11.58
N LEU A 170 14.48 -10.11 11.70
CA LEU A 170 13.57 -10.83 10.80
C LEU A 170 12.88 -9.93 9.77
N VAL A 171 13.34 -8.68 9.62
CA VAL A 171 12.80 -7.78 8.61
C VAL A 171 13.26 -8.22 7.22
N GLU A 172 12.32 -8.25 6.27
CA GLU A 172 12.60 -8.62 4.89
C GLU A 172 12.36 -7.40 3.99
N ALA A 173 13.28 -7.10 3.08
CA ALA A 173 13.04 -6.10 2.04
C ALA A 173 12.34 -6.79 0.86
N LYS A 174 11.20 -6.23 0.44
CA LYS A 174 10.28 -6.91 -0.49
C LYS A 174 10.19 -6.21 -1.82
N CYS A 175 10.24 -4.88 -1.82
CA CYS A 175 10.26 -4.11 -3.05
C CYS A 175 11.01 -2.79 -2.86
N LEU A 176 11.48 -2.24 -3.97
CA LEU A 176 12.07 -0.92 -4.02
C LEU A 176 11.80 -0.25 -5.36
N THR A 177 11.89 1.08 -5.39
CA THR A 177 11.83 1.87 -6.63
C THR A 177 12.58 3.18 -6.43
N VAL A 178 13.15 3.71 -7.51
CA VAL A 178 13.78 5.04 -7.53
C VAL A 178 12.79 6.05 -8.07
N ASN A 179 12.79 7.27 -7.52
CA ASN A 179 11.94 8.34 -8.03
C ASN A 179 12.38 8.73 -9.45
N PRO A 180 11.49 8.71 -10.45
CA PRO A 180 11.86 8.89 -11.86
C PRO A 180 12.31 10.32 -12.19
N GLN A 181 11.85 11.33 -11.43
CA GLN A 181 12.21 12.74 -11.66
C GLN A 181 13.40 13.17 -10.80
N ASP A 182 13.47 12.72 -9.55
CA ASP A 182 14.61 12.97 -8.65
C ASP A 182 15.23 11.65 -8.20
N ASN A 183 16.20 11.14 -8.97
CA ASN A 183 16.81 9.83 -8.72
C ASN A 183 17.62 9.75 -7.41
N ASN A 184 17.63 10.79 -6.57
CA ASN A 184 18.20 10.77 -5.23
C ASN A 184 17.27 10.14 -4.18
N TYR A 185 15.99 9.96 -4.51
CA TYR A 185 15.01 9.37 -3.61
C TYR A 185 14.73 7.90 -3.94
N LEU A 186 14.85 7.04 -2.93
CA LEU A 186 14.59 5.60 -3.01
C LEU A 186 13.44 5.23 -2.09
N ALA A 187 12.35 4.70 -2.64
CA ALA A 187 11.28 4.12 -1.84
C ALA A 187 11.55 2.62 -1.62
N VAL A 188 11.33 2.14 -0.40
CA VAL A 188 11.54 0.76 0.02
C VAL A 188 10.31 0.25 0.79
N GLY A 189 9.75 -0.86 0.31
CA GLY A 189 8.76 -1.65 1.00
C GLY A 189 9.40 -2.86 1.69
N ALA A 190 8.99 -3.13 2.91
CA ALA A 190 9.53 -4.20 3.74
C ALA A 190 8.41 -4.87 4.56
N SER A 191 8.78 -5.81 5.44
CA SER A 191 7.87 -6.40 6.43
C SER A 191 7.22 -5.32 7.31
N GLY A 192 5.91 -5.46 7.52
CA GLY A 192 5.08 -4.54 8.29
C GLY A 192 4.41 -3.45 7.44
N PRO A 193 3.63 -2.57 8.09
CA PRO A 193 2.76 -1.63 7.38
C PRO A 193 3.48 -0.35 6.90
N PHE A 194 4.77 -0.19 7.21
CA PHE A 194 5.51 1.04 6.95
C PHE A 194 6.30 0.97 5.64
N VAL A 195 6.14 2.00 4.82
CA VAL A 195 6.94 2.25 3.62
C VAL A 195 7.91 3.39 3.88
N ARG A 196 9.14 3.26 3.37
CA ARG A 196 10.26 4.14 3.70
C ARG A 196 10.74 4.84 2.45
N LEU A 197 10.96 6.15 2.53
CA LEU A 197 11.54 6.97 1.49
C LEU A 197 12.89 7.49 1.98
N TYR A 198 13.96 7.11 1.29
CA TYR A 198 15.32 7.47 1.65
C TYR A 198 15.91 8.52 0.70
N ASP A 199 16.66 9.48 1.25
CA ASP A 199 17.59 10.30 0.46
C ASP A 199 18.94 9.60 0.35
N ILE A 200 19.21 9.04 -0.82
CA ILE A 200 20.41 8.27 -1.12
C ILE A 200 21.68 9.12 -0.92
N ARG A 201 21.64 10.42 -1.21
CA ARG A 201 22.82 11.31 -1.10
C ARG A 201 23.23 11.50 0.35
N MET A 202 22.25 11.65 1.25
CA MET A 202 22.51 11.79 2.67
C MET A 202 23.19 10.54 3.24
N ILE A 203 22.74 9.36 2.83
CA ILE A 203 23.34 8.07 3.23
C ILE A 203 24.79 7.98 2.73
N HIS A 204 25.05 8.28 1.46
CA HIS A 204 26.40 8.26 0.89
C HIS A 204 27.35 9.23 1.59
N ASN A 205 26.90 10.47 1.84
CA ASN A 205 27.72 11.49 2.50
C ASN A 205 28.08 11.10 3.94
N HIS A 206 27.12 10.55 4.69
CA HIS A 206 27.34 10.08 6.04
C HIS A 206 28.40 8.96 6.09
N ARG A 207 28.34 8.00 5.16
CA ARG A 207 29.33 6.93 5.04
C ARG A 207 30.72 7.42 4.66
N LYS A 208 30.81 8.38 3.73
CA LYS A 208 32.09 9.00 3.37
C LYS A 208 32.73 9.70 4.57
N SER A 209 31.93 10.44 5.34
CA SER A 209 32.39 11.09 6.58
C SER A 209 32.90 10.09 7.61
N MET A 210 32.25 8.93 7.77
CA MET A 210 32.72 7.88 8.69
C MET A 210 34.06 7.27 8.26
N LYS A 211 34.27 7.07 6.94
CA LYS A 211 35.55 6.55 6.41
C LYS A 211 36.70 7.57 6.53
N GLN A 212 36.41 8.88 6.59
CA GLN A 212 37.39 9.96 6.61
C GLN A 212 37.82 10.43 8.01
N SER A 213 37.31 9.83 9.08
CA SER A 213 37.67 10.17 10.48
C SER A 213 38.54 9.06 11.10
N PRO A 214 39.88 9.04 10.92
CA PRO A 214 40.73 7.94 11.36
C PRO A 214 41.45 8.24 12.69
N SER A 215 41.21 9.37 13.37
CA SER A 215 41.91 9.72 14.61
C SER A 215 41.13 9.29 15.87
N ALA A 216 41.74 8.34 16.59
CA ALA A 216 41.38 7.88 17.91
C ALA A 216 41.28 9.00 18.97
N GLY A 217 40.34 8.83 19.90
CA GLY A 217 40.26 9.65 21.12
C GLY A 217 39.12 9.20 22.02
N VAL A 218 39.34 8.14 22.80
CA VAL A 218 38.44 7.63 23.86
C VAL A 218 37.00 7.40 23.36
N HIS A 219 36.75 6.24 22.74
CA HIS A 219 35.39 5.71 22.72
C HIS A 219 34.97 5.48 24.19
N THR A 220 34.21 6.42 24.76
CA THR A 220 33.32 6.07 25.85
C THR A 220 32.48 4.92 25.31
N PHE A 221 32.44 3.82 26.04
CA PHE A 221 31.88 2.52 25.64
C PHE A 221 30.35 2.54 25.33
N CYS A 222 29.78 3.73 25.09
CA CYS A 222 28.36 4.01 25.19
C CYS A 222 27.71 4.66 23.94
N ASP A 223 28.46 5.20 22.97
CA ASP A 223 27.84 5.80 21.79
C ASP A 223 27.66 4.77 20.66
N ARG A 224 26.45 4.20 20.61
CA ARG A 224 26.00 3.39 19.48
C ARG A 224 25.81 4.33 18.28
N GLN A 225 26.64 4.19 17.25
CA GLN A 225 26.54 5.00 16.03
C GLN A 225 25.16 4.79 15.38
N LYS A 226 24.52 5.89 14.96
CA LYS A 226 23.22 5.83 14.29
C LYS A 226 23.35 5.17 12.91
N PRO A 227 22.47 4.23 12.53
CA PRO A 227 22.53 3.55 11.24
C PRO A 227 22.20 4.48 10.06
N LEU A 228 21.42 5.54 10.31
CA LEU A 228 21.01 6.51 9.32
C LEU A 228 21.20 7.94 9.86
N PRO A 229 21.64 8.88 9.00
CA PRO A 229 21.70 10.29 9.38
C PRO A 229 20.29 10.87 9.55
N ASP A 230 20.13 11.79 10.49
CA ASP A 230 18.84 12.44 10.77
C ASP A 230 18.29 13.12 9.50
N GLY A 231 17.02 12.87 9.19
CA GLY A 231 16.35 13.41 8.00
C GLY A 231 16.56 12.63 6.71
N ALA A 232 17.41 11.61 6.69
CA ALA A 232 17.64 10.79 5.48
C ALA A 232 16.55 9.77 5.19
N ALA A 233 15.61 9.56 6.10
CA ALA A 233 14.50 8.64 5.93
C ALA A 233 13.17 9.30 6.33
N GLN A 234 12.13 9.05 5.53
CA GLN A 234 10.77 9.48 5.79
C GLN A 234 9.81 8.30 5.65
N TYR A 235 8.92 8.14 6.62
CA TYR A 235 8.03 6.97 6.70
C TYR A 235 6.61 7.35 6.28
N TYR A 236 5.92 6.37 5.70
CA TYR A 236 4.54 6.45 5.24
C TYR A 236 3.79 5.21 5.72
N VAL A 237 2.56 5.38 6.18
CA VAL A 237 1.72 4.30 6.69
C VAL A 237 0.25 4.65 6.55
N ALA A 238 -0.61 3.68 6.30
CA ALA A 238 -2.03 3.91 6.45
C ALA A 238 -2.40 3.96 7.94
N GLY A 239 -2.90 5.10 8.41
CA GLY A 239 -2.90 5.43 9.84
C GLY A 239 -3.65 4.48 10.77
N HIS A 240 -4.56 3.65 10.24
CA HIS A 240 -5.28 2.63 10.99
C HIS A 240 -4.53 1.30 11.14
N LEU A 241 -3.54 1.02 10.28
CA LEU A 241 -2.84 -0.28 10.26
C LEU A 241 -2.01 -0.54 11.52
N PRO A 242 -1.23 0.42 12.07
CA PRO A 242 -0.44 0.16 13.28
C PRO A 242 -1.29 -0.29 14.47
N VAL A 243 -2.51 0.25 14.59
CA VAL A 243 -3.42 -0.04 15.71
C VAL A 243 -4.07 -1.41 15.56
N LYS A 244 -4.37 -1.82 14.33
CA LYS A 244 -4.93 -3.13 14.01
C LYS A 244 -3.89 -4.23 13.90
N LEU A 245 -2.59 -3.91 13.93
CA LEU A 245 -1.53 -4.90 13.77
C LEU A 245 -1.64 -6.09 14.75
N PRO A 246 -1.98 -5.90 16.05
CA PRO A 246 -2.22 -7.03 16.95
C PRO A 246 -3.38 -7.92 16.50
N ASP A 247 -4.48 -7.34 16.02
CA ASP A 247 -5.64 -8.08 15.52
C ASP A 247 -5.29 -8.89 14.27
N TYR A 248 -4.51 -8.31 13.35
CA TYR A 248 -4.03 -9.01 12.16
C TYR A 248 -3.08 -10.15 12.51
N ASN A 249 -2.14 -9.93 13.43
CA ASN A 249 -1.23 -10.97 13.91
C ASN A 249 -1.99 -12.13 14.56
N ASN A 250 -3.03 -11.85 15.36
CA ASN A 250 -3.87 -12.87 15.98
C ASN A 250 -4.63 -13.72 14.94
N ARG A 251 -4.91 -13.16 13.75
CA ARG A 251 -5.52 -13.87 12.62
C ARG A 251 -4.50 -14.43 11.63
N LEU A 252 -3.20 -14.41 11.98
CA LEU A 252 -2.09 -14.85 11.12
C LEU A 252 -2.03 -14.10 9.77
N ARG A 253 -2.59 -12.88 9.72
CA ARG A 253 -2.52 -12.00 8.55
C ARG A 253 -1.24 -11.18 8.63
N VAL A 254 -0.33 -11.41 7.69
CA VAL A 254 0.94 -10.67 7.59
C VAL A 254 0.75 -9.44 6.72
N LEU A 255 1.19 -8.28 7.23
CA LEU A 255 1.24 -7.04 6.46
C LEU A 255 2.62 -6.84 5.85
N VAL A 256 2.66 -6.54 4.55
CA VAL A 256 3.91 -6.37 3.81
C VAL A 256 3.69 -5.47 2.61
N ALA A 257 4.57 -4.51 2.37
CA ALA A 257 4.53 -3.75 1.11
C ALA A 257 5.07 -4.64 -0.02
N THR A 258 4.16 -5.27 -0.78
CA THR A 258 4.48 -6.18 -1.90
C THR A 258 5.00 -5.43 -3.12
N TYR A 259 4.55 -4.19 -3.31
CA TYR A 259 4.98 -3.36 -4.43
C TYR A 259 4.93 -1.88 -4.08
N VAL A 260 5.91 -1.13 -4.59
CA VAL A 260 5.98 0.33 -4.50
C VAL A 260 6.35 0.92 -5.85
N THR A 261 5.68 2.00 -6.25
CA THR A 261 5.99 2.73 -7.49
C THR A 261 5.68 4.21 -7.36
N PHE A 262 6.51 5.06 -7.96
CA PHE A 262 6.26 6.50 -7.99
C PHE A 262 5.30 6.85 -9.14
N SER A 263 4.56 7.95 -8.97
CA SER A 263 3.88 8.58 -10.11
C SER A 263 4.91 9.02 -11.16
N PRO A 264 4.50 9.17 -12.44
CA PRO A 264 5.41 9.62 -13.49
C PRO A 264 6.11 10.97 -13.20
N ASP A 265 5.45 11.85 -12.44
CA ASP A 265 6.00 13.14 -11.99
C ASP A 265 6.79 13.06 -10.67
N GLY A 266 6.86 11.88 -10.04
CA GLY A 266 7.60 11.64 -8.80
C GLY A 266 7.00 12.29 -7.55
N THR A 267 5.76 12.81 -7.60
CA THR A 267 5.14 13.54 -6.49
C THR A 267 4.21 12.67 -5.62
N GLU A 268 3.84 11.48 -6.09
CA GLU A 268 3.00 10.53 -5.39
C GLU A 268 3.68 9.16 -5.33
N LEU A 269 3.38 8.37 -4.28
CA LEU A 269 3.89 7.02 -4.10
C LEU A 269 2.72 6.05 -3.95
N LEU A 270 2.60 5.11 -4.89
CA LEU A 270 1.60 4.04 -4.85
C LEU A 270 2.20 2.80 -4.20
N VAL A 271 1.44 2.18 -3.31
CA VAL A 271 1.86 1.04 -2.50
C VAL A 271 0.78 -0.04 -2.53
N ASN A 272 1.14 -1.25 -2.97
CA ASN A 272 0.29 -2.44 -2.81
C ASN A 272 0.65 -3.14 -1.50
N MET A 273 -0.21 -3.04 -0.49
CA MET A 273 0.01 -3.63 0.83
C MET A 273 -0.59 -5.04 0.88
N GLY A 274 0.26 -6.06 0.96
CA GLY A 274 -0.15 -7.43 1.25
C GLY A 274 -0.85 -7.55 2.59
N GLY A 275 -1.88 -8.38 2.64
CA GLY A 275 -2.88 -8.46 3.71
C GLY A 275 -3.91 -7.33 3.68
N GLU A 276 -3.76 -6.35 2.80
CA GLU A 276 -4.47 -5.07 2.86
C GLU A 276 -4.74 -4.47 1.47
N GLN A 277 -5.16 -3.21 1.45
CA GLN A 277 -5.56 -2.48 0.25
C GLN A 277 -4.38 -1.83 -0.50
N VAL A 278 -4.65 -1.26 -1.67
CA VAL A 278 -3.69 -0.38 -2.37
C VAL A 278 -3.83 1.05 -1.81
N TYR A 279 -2.70 1.68 -1.49
CA TYR A 279 -2.63 3.02 -0.91
C TYR A 279 -1.83 3.97 -1.81
N LEU A 280 -2.31 5.20 -1.97
CA LEU A 280 -1.57 6.28 -2.63
C LEU A 280 -1.18 7.34 -1.59
N PHE A 281 0.10 7.64 -1.48
CA PHE A 281 0.66 8.65 -0.61
C PHE A 281 1.05 9.90 -1.40
N ASP A 282 0.73 11.08 -0.87
CA ASP A 282 1.19 12.35 -1.43
C ASP A 282 2.55 12.72 -0.82
N LEU A 283 3.55 12.92 -1.66
CA LEU A 283 4.91 13.28 -1.23
C LEU A 283 5.10 14.80 -1.14
N THR A 284 4.18 15.59 -1.70
CA THR A 284 4.22 17.04 -1.70
C THR A 284 3.39 17.61 -0.56
N TYR A 285 2.12 17.22 -0.47
CA TYR A 285 1.16 17.67 0.53
C TYR A 285 0.94 16.57 1.57
N LYS A 286 1.99 16.33 2.35
CA LYS A 286 2.06 15.26 3.35
C LYS A 286 1.04 15.49 4.46
N GLN A 287 0.23 14.48 4.77
CA GLN A 287 -0.74 14.52 5.86
C GLN A 287 -0.25 13.62 7.00
N ARG A 288 -0.41 14.06 8.24
CA ARG A 288 -0.12 13.19 9.39
C ARG A 288 -1.25 12.17 9.55
N PRO A 289 -0.94 10.92 9.90
CA PRO A 289 -1.95 9.98 10.34
C PRO A 289 -2.73 10.60 11.50
N TYR A 290 -4.03 10.38 11.51
CA TYR A 290 -4.84 10.61 12.70
C TYR A 290 -4.48 9.56 13.75
N THR A 291 -3.31 9.73 14.37
CA THR A 291 -2.79 8.88 15.44
C THR A 291 -3.15 9.48 16.77
N PHE A 292 -3.97 8.76 17.52
CA PHE A 292 -4.14 8.98 18.95
C PHE A 292 -3.18 8.11 19.77
N LEU A 293 -2.53 7.14 19.11
CA LEU A 293 -1.56 6.24 19.69
C LEU A 293 -0.15 6.68 19.35
N LEU A 294 0.43 7.36 20.31
CA LEU A 294 1.85 7.45 20.47
C LEU A 294 2.08 7.30 21.98
N PRO A 295 2.83 6.29 22.47
CA PRO A 295 2.93 6.05 23.90
C PRO A 295 3.46 7.31 24.60
N LYS A 296 2.68 7.87 25.53
CA LYS A 296 3.21 8.83 26.51
C LYS A 296 4.19 8.09 27.41
N LYS A 297 5.45 7.97 27.00
CA LYS A 297 6.57 7.72 27.89
C LYS A 297 7.71 8.67 27.53
N CYS A 298 7.65 9.87 28.09
CA CYS A 298 8.86 10.60 28.42
C CYS A 298 8.95 10.63 29.94
N HIS A 299 10.03 10.06 30.47
CA HIS A 299 10.38 10.15 31.88
C HIS A 299 10.55 11.62 32.26
N THR A 300 9.62 12.19 33.02
CA THR A 300 9.96 13.32 33.90
C THR A 300 10.54 12.71 35.17
N SER A 301 11.87 12.60 35.24
CA SER A 301 12.58 12.50 36.50
C SER A 301 12.38 13.81 37.26
N GLY A 302 11.29 13.88 38.03
CA GLY A 302 11.07 14.95 39.00
C GLY A 302 11.91 14.69 40.23
N GLU A 303 13.15 15.17 40.24
CA GLU A 303 13.80 15.56 41.49
C GLU A 303 13.44 17.02 41.77
N VAL A 304 12.55 17.19 42.74
CA VAL A 304 12.25 18.50 43.33
C VAL A 304 13.30 18.75 44.41
N GLN A 305 14.21 19.70 44.20
CA GLN A 305 14.82 20.47 45.31
C GLN A 305 15.10 21.93 44.91
N ASN A 306 14.22 22.79 45.43
CA ASN A 306 14.40 24.17 45.91
C ASN A 306 15.68 24.97 45.57
N GLY A 307 15.46 26.18 45.04
CA GLY A 307 15.96 27.40 45.68
C GLY A 307 16.88 28.35 44.88
N LYS A 308 16.35 29.56 44.66
CA LYS A 308 17.03 30.88 44.59
C LYS A 308 17.81 31.31 43.31
N THR A 309 17.21 32.33 42.66
CA THR A 309 17.78 33.57 42.10
C THR A 309 18.97 33.55 41.13
N SER A 310 18.73 34.11 39.93
CA SER A 310 19.44 35.25 39.28
C SER A 310 19.78 35.07 37.79
N THR A 311 19.27 36.03 37.00
CA THR A 311 19.81 36.68 35.78
C THR A 311 20.25 35.88 34.53
N ASN A 312 19.54 36.20 33.43
CA ASN A 312 19.95 36.43 32.03
C ASN A 312 20.82 35.41 31.28
N GLY A 313 20.24 34.82 30.21
CA GLY A 313 20.98 34.18 29.13
C GLY A 313 20.10 33.42 28.13
N VAL A 314 19.51 34.15 27.18
CA VAL A 314 18.91 33.74 25.88
C VAL A 314 18.62 32.24 25.66
N SER A 315 17.36 31.84 25.78
CA SER A 315 16.85 30.55 25.29
C SER A 315 15.99 30.74 24.03
N ASN A 316 16.46 30.20 22.90
CA ASN A 316 15.62 29.96 21.72
C ASN A 316 14.68 28.79 22.06
N GLY A 317 13.48 29.13 22.53
CA GLY A 317 12.43 28.17 22.87
C GLY A 317 11.90 27.46 21.62
N ILE A 318 12.04 26.14 21.60
CA ILE A 318 11.29 25.27 20.69
C ILE A 318 9.91 25.04 21.32
N HIS A 319 8.87 25.59 20.69
CA HIS A 319 7.48 25.31 21.04
C HIS A 319 7.19 23.81 20.88
N LEU A 320 6.96 23.10 22.00
CA LEU A 320 6.33 21.79 22.01
C LEU A 320 4.84 21.96 21.65
N HIS A 321 4.42 21.41 20.51
CA HIS A 321 2.99 21.29 20.21
C HIS A 321 2.37 20.21 21.10
N SER A 322 1.63 20.66 22.10
CA SER A 322 0.59 19.90 22.77
C SER A 322 -0.52 19.57 21.76
N ASN A 323 -0.58 18.32 21.27
CA ASN A 323 -1.81 17.80 20.66
C ASN A 323 -2.80 17.44 21.78
N GLY A 324 -3.23 18.45 22.53
CA GLY A 324 -4.56 18.41 23.14
C GLY A 324 -5.58 18.58 22.01
N PHE A 325 -6.64 17.77 22.05
CA PHE A 325 -7.76 17.85 21.14
C PHE A 325 -8.43 19.23 21.27
N ARG A 326 -7.94 20.23 20.54
CA ARG A 326 -8.64 21.50 20.32
C ARG A 326 -9.15 21.48 18.89
N LEU A 327 -10.42 21.10 18.74
CA LEU A 327 -11.18 21.56 17.56
C LEU A 327 -10.99 23.07 17.51
N ALA A 328 -10.49 23.58 16.38
CA ALA A 328 -10.25 25.00 16.22
C ALA A 328 -11.50 25.79 16.65
N GLU A 329 -11.37 26.63 17.67
CA GLU A 329 -12.33 27.66 18.02
C GLU A 329 -12.27 28.75 16.94
N GLY A 330 -12.65 28.40 15.72
CA GLY A 330 -12.93 29.37 14.67
C GLY A 330 -14.20 30.10 15.05
N ARG A 331 -14.16 31.43 15.12
CA ARG A 331 -15.36 32.27 15.17
C ARG A 331 -16.37 31.73 14.16
N ALA A 332 -17.59 31.46 14.61
CA ALA A 332 -18.67 30.90 13.81
C ALA A 332 -19.05 31.84 12.65
N HIS A 333 -18.27 31.82 11.57
CA HIS A 333 -18.78 32.16 10.26
C HIS A 333 -19.52 30.93 9.77
N VAL A 334 -20.84 30.94 9.98
CA VAL A 334 -21.76 30.09 9.24
C VAL A 334 -21.55 30.45 7.78
N SER A 335 -20.69 29.70 7.10
CA SER A 335 -20.60 29.77 5.65
C SER A 335 -21.98 29.39 5.15
N PRO A 336 -22.63 30.20 4.29
CA PRO A 336 -23.92 29.85 3.75
C PRO A 336 -23.81 28.43 3.17
N GLN A 337 -24.78 27.56 3.48
CA GLN A 337 -24.83 26.25 2.84
C GLN A 337 -24.82 26.50 1.34
N VAL A 338 -23.70 26.23 0.69
CA VAL A 338 -23.58 26.40 -0.75
C VAL A 338 -24.52 25.37 -1.35
N GLU A 339 -25.65 25.84 -1.87
CA GLU A 339 -26.61 25.01 -2.58
C GLU A 339 -25.86 24.26 -3.67
N LEU A 340 -26.01 22.94 -3.68
CA LEU A 340 -25.36 22.12 -4.69
C LEU A 340 -26.00 22.44 -6.04
N PRO A 341 -25.20 22.57 -7.11
CA PRO A 341 -25.73 22.64 -8.47
C PRO A 341 -26.75 21.52 -8.74
N PRO A 342 -27.80 21.75 -9.55
CA PRO A 342 -28.88 20.78 -9.77
C PRO A 342 -28.40 19.39 -10.20
N TYR A 343 -27.30 19.30 -10.94
CA TYR A 343 -26.72 18.01 -11.35
C TYR A 343 -26.09 17.25 -10.17
N LEU A 344 -25.43 17.94 -9.22
CA LEU A 344 -24.88 17.32 -8.01
C LEU A 344 -25.98 16.95 -7.01
N GLU A 345 -27.06 17.71 -6.96
CA GLU A 345 -28.26 17.34 -6.20
C GLU A 345 -28.84 16.01 -6.68
N ARG A 346 -28.93 15.80 -8.01
CA ARG A 346 -29.35 14.51 -8.58
C ARG A 346 -28.40 13.37 -8.20
N ILE A 347 -27.08 13.55 -8.30
CA ILE A 347 -26.10 12.53 -7.90
C ILE A 347 -26.22 12.22 -6.39
N LYS A 348 -26.39 13.25 -5.55
CA LYS A 348 -26.61 13.09 -4.11
C LYS A 348 -27.90 12.31 -3.84
N GLN A 349 -28.99 12.61 -4.55
CA GLN A 349 -30.26 11.91 -4.41
C GLN A 349 -30.12 10.43 -4.78
N GLN A 350 -29.47 10.11 -5.91
CA GLN A 350 -29.16 8.74 -6.30
C GLN A 350 -28.29 8.03 -5.26
N ALA A 351 -27.31 8.71 -4.68
CA ALA A 351 -26.47 8.15 -3.61
C ALA A 351 -27.28 7.85 -2.33
N ASN A 352 -28.20 8.74 -1.96
CA ASN A 352 -29.10 8.53 -0.83
C ASN A 352 -30.06 7.36 -1.07
N GLU A 353 -30.56 7.20 -2.29
CA GLU A 353 -31.42 6.08 -2.69
C GLU A 353 -30.66 4.75 -2.64
N ALA A 354 -29.45 4.71 -3.20
CA ALA A 354 -28.56 3.55 -3.08
C ALA A 354 -28.27 3.20 -1.61
N PHE A 355 -28.02 4.21 -0.78
CA PHE A 355 -27.84 4.02 0.67
C PHE A 355 -29.10 3.46 1.33
N ALA A 356 -30.29 3.95 0.98
CA ALA A 356 -31.56 3.43 1.51
C ALA A 356 -31.81 1.97 1.09
N CYS A 357 -31.39 1.61 -0.13
CA CYS A 357 -31.45 0.25 -0.67
C CYS A 357 -30.32 -0.67 -0.16
N GLN A 358 -29.48 -0.21 0.78
CA GLN A 358 -28.33 -0.95 1.33
C GLN A 358 -27.23 -1.28 0.30
N LEU A 359 -27.21 -0.58 -0.83
CA LEU A 359 -26.17 -0.66 -1.86
C LEU A 359 -25.00 0.24 -1.47
N TRP A 360 -24.27 -0.15 -0.41
CA TRP A 360 -23.27 0.70 0.24
C TRP A 360 -22.13 1.08 -0.71
N THR A 361 -21.64 0.13 -1.51
CA THR A 361 -20.54 0.35 -2.47
C THR A 361 -20.96 1.39 -3.51
N GLN A 362 -22.15 1.23 -4.09
CA GLN A 362 -22.68 2.17 -5.07
C GLN A 362 -22.91 3.57 -4.45
N ALA A 363 -23.44 3.64 -3.22
CA ALA A 363 -23.61 4.90 -2.51
C ALA A 363 -22.26 5.62 -2.30
N ILE A 364 -21.21 4.90 -1.86
CA ILE A 364 -19.86 5.45 -1.71
C ILE A 364 -19.34 5.98 -3.05
N GLN A 365 -19.51 5.22 -4.13
CA GLN A 365 -19.02 5.64 -5.46
C GLN A 365 -19.68 6.95 -5.93
N LEU A 366 -20.99 7.06 -5.75
CA LEU A 366 -21.74 8.27 -6.10
C LEU A 366 -21.36 9.46 -5.22
N TYR A 367 -21.20 9.26 -3.91
CA TYR A 367 -20.71 10.33 -3.04
C TYR A 367 -19.27 10.74 -3.37
N SER A 368 -18.37 9.81 -3.71
CA SER A 368 -17.01 10.14 -4.13
C SER A 368 -16.98 11.02 -5.38
N LYS A 369 -17.83 10.73 -6.38
CA LYS A 369 -18.02 11.60 -7.55
C LYS A 369 -18.51 12.99 -7.15
N ALA A 370 -19.49 13.05 -6.25
CA ALA A 370 -20.03 14.33 -5.78
C ALA A 370 -18.98 15.14 -5.00
N VAL A 371 -18.21 14.51 -4.11
CA VAL A 371 -17.14 15.13 -3.32
C VAL A 371 -16.04 15.69 -4.21
N GLN A 372 -15.63 14.95 -5.24
CA GLN A 372 -14.61 15.41 -6.20
C GLN A 372 -15.04 16.71 -6.89
N LYS A 373 -16.33 16.85 -7.22
CA LYS A 373 -16.88 18.04 -7.88
C LYS A 373 -17.22 19.19 -6.92
N ALA A 374 -17.50 18.89 -5.65
CA ALA A 374 -17.82 19.87 -4.61
C ALA A 374 -17.04 19.58 -3.30
N PRO A 375 -15.71 19.77 -3.30
CA PRO A 375 -14.84 19.40 -2.16
C PRO A 375 -15.05 20.29 -0.91
N ASN A 376 -15.82 21.37 -1.03
CA ASN A 376 -16.13 22.27 0.08
C ASN A 376 -17.51 22.00 0.72
N ASN A 377 -18.22 20.94 0.29
CA ASN A 377 -19.54 20.61 0.84
C ASN A 377 -19.45 19.58 1.98
N ALA A 378 -19.64 20.04 3.22
CA ALA A 378 -19.56 19.19 4.42
C ALA A 378 -20.56 18.01 4.43
N MET A 379 -21.75 18.18 3.87
CA MET A 379 -22.81 17.16 3.87
C MET A 379 -22.39 15.91 3.09
N LEU A 380 -21.73 16.09 1.93
CA LEU A 380 -21.30 14.98 1.09
C LEU A 380 -20.31 14.07 1.82
N TYR A 381 -19.32 14.66 2.50
CA TYR A 381 -18.40 13.91 3.37
C TYR A 381 -19.14 13.21 4.51
N GLY A 382 -20.05 13.92 5.20
CA GLY A 382 -20.84 13.33 6.28
C GLY A 382 -21.69 12.13 5.82
N ASN A 383 -22.27 12.18 4.62
CA ASN A 383 -23.06 11.08 4.07
C ASN A 383 -22.18 9.92 3.60
N ARG A 384 -21.04 10.20 2.96
CA ARG A 384 -20.07 9.16 2.56
C ARG A 384 -19.48 8.44 3.78
N ALA A 385 -19.18 9.15 4.86
CA ALA A 385 -18.77 8.55 6.13
C ALA A 385 -19.81 7.55 6.66
N ALA A 386 -21.10 7.89 6.56
CA ALA A 386 -22.17 6.98 6.98
C ALA A 386 -22.19 5.70 6.14
N ALA A 387 -21.95 5.80 4.82
CA ALA A 387 -21.88 4.67 3.92
C ALA A 387 -20.68 3.75 4.23
N TYR A 388 -19.50 4.32 4.50
CA TYR A 388 -18.33 3.55 4.96
C TYR A 388 -18.61 2.79 6.27
N MET A 389 -19.20 3.45 7.27
CA MET A 389 -19.56 2.81 8.56
C MET A 389 -20.57 1.66 8.41
N LYS A 390 -21.36 1.65 7.32
CA LYS A 390 -22.31 0.58 7.01
C LYS A 390 -21.68 -0.56 6.21
N ARG A 391 -20.81 -0.24 5.24
CA ARG A 391 -20.08 -1.25 4.44
C ARG A 391 -19.11 -2.08 5.27
N LYS A 392 -18.39 -1.46 6.22
CA LYS A 392 -17.52 -2.12 7.21
C LYS A 392 -16.41 -2.99 6.61
N TRP A 393 -15.87 -2.64 5.44
CA TRP A 393 -14.64 -3.28 4.97
C TRP A 393 -13.46 -2.86 5.83
N ASP A 394 -12.37 -3.63 5.77
CA ASP A 394 -11.14 -3.29 6.49
C ASP A 394 -10.73 -1.86 6.13
N GLY A 395 -10.50 -1.02 7.15
CA GLY A 395 -10.17 0.41 7.03
C GLY A 395 -11.33 1.39 6.78
N ASP A 396 -12.57 0.93 6.57
CA ASP A 396 -13.72 1.83 6.31
C ASP A 396 -14.03 2.78 7.46
N HIS A 397 -13.89 2.32 8.71
CA HIS A 397 -14.06 3.19 9.88
C HIS A 397 -13.01 4.32 9.91
N TYR A 398 -11.83 4.09 9.33
CA TYR A 398 -10.79 5.12 9.24
C TYR A 398 -11.11 6.14 8.14
N ASP A 399 -11.56 5.71 6.96
CA ASP A 399 -12.04 6.64 5.92
C ASP A 399 -13.26 7.43 6.39
N ALA A 400 -14.19 6.79 7.13
CA ALA A 400 -15.31 7.48 7.75
C ALA A 400 -14.85 8.55 8.76
N LEU A 401 -13.83 8.24 9.57
CA LEU A 401 -13.22 9.20 10.48
C LEU A 401 -12.60 10.39 9.74
N ARG A 402 -11.84 10.14 8.67
CA ARG A 402 -11.25 11.19 7.81
C ARG A 402 -12.33 12.09 7.20
N ASP A 403 -13.41 11.50 6.69
CA ASP A 403 -14.55 12.23 6.15
C ASP A 403 -15.30 13.04 7.22
N CYS A 404 -15.46 12.51 8.43
CA CYS A 404 -16.09 13.25 9.53
C CYS A 404 -15.25 14.46 9.93
N LEU A 405 -13.93 14.30 10.06
CA LEU A 405 -13.02 15.41 10.35
C LEU A 405 -13.05 16.47 9.25
N LYS A 406 -13.06 16.05 7.98
CA LYS A 406 -13.21 16.98 6.85
C LYS A 406 -14.55 17.70 6.89
N ALA A 407 -15.66 17.00 7.14
CA ALA A 407 -16.98 17.60 7.28
C ALA A 407 -17.04 18.64 8.42
N ILE A 408 -16.43 18.33 9.58
CA ILE A 408 -16.37 19.24 10.74
C ILE A 408 -15.49 20.46 10.43
N SER A 409 -14.37 20.28 9.70
CA SER A 409 -13.51 21.40 9.30
C SER A 409 -14.23 22.39 8.36
N LEU A 410 -15.17 21.90 7.55
CA LEU A 410 -15.97 22.69 6.63
C LEU A 410 -17.21 23.30 7.31
N ASN A 411 -17.83 22.55 8.24
CA ASN A 411 -18.96 22.99 9.04
C ASN A 411 -18.82 22.51 10.49
N PRO A 412 -18.30 23.37 11.40
CA PRO A 412 -18.11 23.02 12.81
C PRO A 412 -19.40 22.63 13.54
N CYS A 413 -20.57 23.05 13.05
CA CYS A 413 -21.88 22.72 13.62
C CYS A 413 -22.51 21.45 13.01
N HIS A 414 -21.76 20.65 12.24
CA HIS A 414 -22.29 19.45 11.59
C HIS A 414 -22.56 18.31 12.59
N LEU A 415 -23.75 18.33 13.20
CA LEU A 415 -24.23 17.38 14.23
C LEU A 415 -23.84 15.92 13.96
N LYS A 416 -24.25 15.37 12.80
CA LYS A 416 -24.04 13.95 12.49
C LYS A 416 -22.56 13.56 12.35
N ALA A 417 -21.68 14.51 12.01
CA ALA A 417 -20.27 14.21 11.80
C ALA A 417 -19.54 14.09 13.14
N HIS A 418 -19.85 14.93 14.12
CA HIS A 418 -19.35 14.82 15.49
C HIS A 418 -19.72 13.49 16.14
N PHE A 419 -21.00 13.10 16.08
CA PHE A 419 -21.43 11.81 16.63
C PHE A 419 -20.74 10.62 15.95
N ARG A 420 -20.65 10.65 14.60
CA ARG A 420 -19.98 9.59 13.84
C ARG A 420 -18.48 9.54 14.12
N LEU A 421 -17.82 10.67 14.38
CA LEU A 421 -16.41 10.73 14.76
C LEU A 421 -16.16 9.94 16.04
N ALA A 422 -16.92 10.19 17.11
CA ALA A 422 -16.82 9.46 18.36
C ALA A 422 -17.02 7.94 18.15
N ARG A 423 -18.01 7.57 17.34
CA ARG A 423 -18.25 6.15 17.00
C ARG A 423 -17.11 5.53 16.20
N CYS A 424 -16.54 6.23 15.23
CA CYS A 424 -15.41 5.71 14.45
C CYS A 424 -14.17 5.50 15.33
N LEU A 425 -13.90 6.43 16.26
CA LEU A 425 -12.81 6.29 17.24
C LEU A 425 -12.99 5.04 18.10
N PHE A 426 -14.21 4.79 18.58
CA PHE A 426 -14.53 3.60 19.37
C PHE A 426 -14.29 2.30 18.58
N GLU A 427 -14.79 2.22 17.34
CA GLU A 427 -14.62 1.06 16.46
C GLU A 427 -13.14 0.81 16.10
N LEU A 428 -12.35 1.88 16.00
CA LEU A 428 -10.89 1.85 15.80
C LEU A 428 -10.09 1.60 17.10
N LYS A 429 -10.78 1.32 18.22
CA LYS A 429 -10.20 1.01 19.55
C LYS A 429 -9.47 2.18 20.25
N TYR A 430 -9.69 3.41 19.78
CA TYR A 430 -9.29 4.65 20.45
C TYR A 430 -10.34 5.05 21.50
N VAL A 431 -10.46 4.24 22.56
CA VAL A 431 -11.58 4.31 23.51
C VAL A 431 -11.57 5.61 24.33
N ALA A 432 -10.38 6.07 24.76
CA ALA A 432 -10.28 7.30 25.57
C ALA A 432 -10.67 8.53 24.73
N GLU A 433 -10.21 8.58 23.49
CA GLU A 433 -10.48 9.67 22.56
C GLU A 433 -11.92 9.63 22.04
N ALA A 434 -12.51 8.43 21.93
CA ALA A 434 -13.93 8.29 21.68
C ALA A 434 -14.78 8.90 22.80
N LEU A 435 -14.37 8.72 24.07
CA LEU A 435 -15.05 9.35 25.22
C LEU A 435 -14.92 10.87 25.17
N GLU A 436 -13.70 11.40 25.01
CA GLU A 436 -13.47 12.84 24.90
C GLU A 436 -14.29 13.47 23.76
N CYS A 437 -14.34 12.80 22.61
CA CYS A 437 -15.13 13.25 21.46
C CYS A 437 -16.64 13.19 21.72
N LEU A 438 -17.11 12.19 22.48
CA LEU A 438 -18.52 12.05 22.83
C LEU A 438 -18.95 13.12 23.86
N ASP A 439 -18.09 13.45 24.81
CA ASP A 439 -18.34 14.52 25.78
C ASP A 439 -18.36 15.90 25.12
N ASP A 440 -17.44 16.17 24.19
CA ASP A 440 -17.48 17.38 23.34
C ASP A 440 -18.79 17.43 22.51
N PHE A 441 -19.24 16.31 21.97
CA PHE A 441 -20.52 16.22 21.27
C PHE A 441 -21.71 16.55 22.18
N LYS A 442 -21.77 15.97 23.39
CA LYS A 442 -22.84 16.24 24.38
C LYS A 442 -22.85 17.72 24.79
N GLY A 443 -21.68 18.31 24.98
CA GLY A 443 -21.53 19.74 25.30
C GLY A 443 -21.99 20.66 24.17
N LYS A 444 -21.65 20.34 22.92
CA LYS A 444 -22.04 21.13 21.74
C LYS A 444 -23.50 20.98 21.33
N PHE A 445 -24.10 19.82 21.57
CA PHE A 445 -25.46 19.51 21.17
C PHE A 445 -26.28 18.92 22.34
N PRO A 446 -26.62 19.73 23.36
CA PRO A 446 -27.30 19.25 24.57
C PRO A 446 -28.63 18.55 24.31
N GLU A 447 -29.38 18.99 23.28
CA GLU A 447 -30.66 18.38 22.88
C GLU A 447 -30.53 16.92 22.42
N GLN A 448 -29.35 16.50 21.97
CA GLN A 448 -29.08 15.15 21.47
C GLN A 448 -28.23 14.30 22.43
N ALA A 449 -27.80 14.89 23.55
CA ALA A 449 -26.92 14.27 24.54
C ALA A 449 -27.55 13.02 25.18
N HIS A 450 -28.88 13.00 25.34
CA HIS A 450 -29.66 11.89 25.89
C HIS A 450 -30.46 11.14 24.81
N SER A 451 -30.00 11.21 23.56
CA SER A 451 -30.56 10.36 22.52
C SER A 451 -30.17 8.91 22.80
N SER A 452 -31.08 7.96 22.51
CA SER A 452 -30.82 6.52 22.72
C SER A 452 -29.51 6.04 22.09
N ALA A 453 -29.12 6.59 20.93
CA ALA A 453 -27.86 6.26 20.27
C ALA A 453 -26.62 6.80 21.01
N CYS A 454 -26.73 7.99 21.61
CA CYS A 454 -25.67 8.58 22.43
C CYS A 454 -25.48 7.80 23.72
N ASP A 455 -26.57 7.50 24.44
CA ASP A 455 -26.51 6.72 25.69
C ASP A 455 -26.02 5.28 25.45
N ALA A 456 -26.33 4.68 24.30
CA ALA A 456 -25.79 3.38 23.92
C ALA A 456 -24.27 3.44 23.71
N LEU A 457 -23.79 4.41 22.91
CA LEU A 457 -22.36 4.56 22.65
C LEU A 457 -21.58 4.90 23.93
N ASP A 458 -22.13 5.74 24.80
CA ASP A 458 -21.54 6.09 26.08
C ASP A 458 -21.37 4.86 26.98
N ARG A 459 -22.41 4.01 27.07
CA ARG A 459 -22.32 2.73 27.81
C ARG A 459 -21.28 1.80 27.22
N ASP A 460 -21.23 1.66 25.90
CA ASP A 460 -20.27 0.79 25.21
C ASP A 460 -18.82 1.25 25.42
N ILE A 461 -18.57 2.56 25.35
CA ILE A 461 -17.26 3.17 25.62
C ILE A 461 -16.83 2.91 27.07
N ASN A 462 -17.72 3.20 28.02
CA ASN A 462 -17.43 3.00 29.44
C ASN A 462 -17.15 1.52 29.75
N ALA A 463 -17.97 0.58 29.21
CA ALA A 463 -17.73 -0.85 29.36
C ALA A 463 -16.35 -1.28 28.81
N ALA A 464 -15.94 -0.75 27.65
CA ALA A 464 -14.62 -1.02 27.10
C ALA A 464 -13.48 -0.45 27.95
N LEU A 465 -13.66 0.71 28.60
CA LEU A 465 -12.69 1.28 29.54
C LEU A 465 -12.50 0.38 30.78
N PHE A 466 -13.59 -0.09 31.38
CA PHE A 466 -13.53 -1.00 32.54
C PHE A 466 -12.84 -2.33 32.19
N SER A 467 -13.12 -2.90 31.00
CA SER A 467 -12.44 -4.13 30.58
C SER A 467 -10.92 -3.98 30.39
N LYS A 468 -10.42 -2.76 30.11
CA LYS A 468 -8.99 -2.46 30.01
C LYS A 468 -8.33 -2.31 31.38
N SER A 469 -9.04 -1.81 32.40
CA SER A 469 -8.50 -1.71 33.76
C SER A 469 -8.35 -3.08 34.42
N ASP A 470 -9.32 -3.99 34.23
CA ASP A 470 -9.29 -5.32 34.85
C ASP A 470 -8.17 -6.20 34.26
N ASN A 471 -7.95 -6.12 32.95
CA ASN A 471 -6.84 -6.82 32.28
C ASN A 471 -5.44 -6.29 32.67
N ALA A 472 -5.35 -5.08 33.23
CA ALA A 472 -4.10 -4.52 33.73
C ALA A 472 -3.76 -5.04 35.14
N GLU A 473 -4.77 -5.43 35.93
CA GLU A 473 -4.57 -6.04 37.26
C GLU A 473 -4.27 -7.54 37.17
N ASP A 474 -4.90 -8.28 36.25
CA ASP A 474 -4.66 -9.73 36.08
C ASP A 474 -3.29 -10.09 35.48
N LYS A 475 -2.61 -9.17 34.81
CA LYS A 475 -1.23 -9.38 34.33
C LYS A 475 -0.16 -9.40 35.43
N LYS A 476 -0.54 -9.27 36.71
CA LYS A 476 0.35 -9.52 37.86
C LYS A 476 0.30 -10.96 38.40
N GLY A 477 -0.57 -11.83 37.89
CA GLY A 477 -0.78 -13.17 38.47
C GLY A 477 -1.01 -14.27 37.44
N GLY A 478 -0.01 -14.59 36.61
CA GLY A 478 -0.09 -15.77 35.73
C GLY A 478 0.85 -15.70 34.55
N GLY A 479 2.09 -16.16 34.72
CA GLY A 479 3.03 -16.27 33.61
C GLY A 479 2.61 -17.38 32.63
N PRO A 480 2.52 -17.13 31.32
CA PRO A 480 2.39 -18.22 30.37
C PRO A 480 3.73 -18.97 30.25
N ILE A 481 3.62 -20.28 30.04
CA ILE A 481 4.71 -21.25 29.94
C ILE A 481 5.75 -20.75 28.92
N ARG A 482 6.97 -20.48 29.41
CA ARG A 482 8.12 -20.11 28.58
C ARG A 482 8.62 -21.33 27.80
N LEU A 483 8.31 -21.39 26.51
CA LEU A 483 9.21 -22.06 25.56
C LEU A 483 10.51 -21.25 25.52
N ARG A 484 11.63 -21.88 25.91
CA ARG A 484 12.97 -21.30 25.93
C ARG A 484 13.40 -20.92 24.51
N ALA A 485 13.16 -19.68 24.10
CA ALA A 485 13.94 -19.05 23.03
C ALA A 485 15.23 -18.49 23.64
N THR A 486 16.36 -19.01 23.17
CA THR A 486 17.69 -18.46 23.47
C THR A 486 18.01 -17.42 22.40
N GLY A 487 18.42 -16.22 22.81
CA GLY A 487 18.94 -15.17 21.90
C GLY A 487 18.19 -13.84 21.97
N ARG A 488 18.95 -12.76 22.22
CA ARG A 488 18.64 -11.31 22.22
C ARG A 488 17.20 -10.88 21.86
N LYS A 489 16.59 -10.06 22.75
CA LYS A 489 15.34 -9.31 22.48
C LYS A 489 15.37 -8.68 21.08
N ASP A 490 14.39 -9.06 20.23
CA ASP A 490 13.99 -8.37 18.99
C ASP A 490 13.41 -6.98 19.30
N SER A 491 14.20 -6.11 19.91
CA SER A 491 13.76 -4.74 20.20
C SER A 491 14.07 -3.85 19.00
N ILE A 492 13.01 -3.35 18.36
CA ILE A 492 13.05 -2.22 17.43
C ILE A 492 13.88 -1.08 18.07
N SER A 493 14.76 -0.43 17.29
CA SER A 493 15.58 0.65 17.82
C SER A 493 14.74 1.89 18.18
N GLU A 494 15.23 2.72 19.10
CA GLU A 494 14.55 3.98 19.45
C GLU A 494 14.42 4.92 18.23
N ASP A 495 15.46 4.98 17.39
CA ASP A 495 15.43 5.77 16.15
C ASP A 495 14.32 5.28 15.18
N GLU A 496 14.14 3.96 15.04
CA GLU A 496 13.08 3.38 14.21
C GLU A 496 11.69 3.69 14.79
N MET A 497 11.53 3.69 16.12
CA MET A 497 10.27 4.10 16.76
C MET A 497 9.93 5.56 16.41
N VAL A 498 10.89 6.48 16.55
CA VAL A 498 10.69 7.90 16.23
C VAL A 498 10.32 8.11 14.75
N LEU A 499 10.92 7.35 13.83
CA LEU A 499 10.57 7.42 12.41
C LEU A 499 9.14 6.94 12.13
N ARG A 500 8.71 5.83 12.75
CA ARG A 500 7.33 5.31 12.65
C ARG A 500 6.30 6.29 13.19
N GLU A 501 6.62 6.93 14.31
CA GLU A 501 5.80 7.97 14.94
C GLU A 501 5.66 9.21 14.07
N ARG A 502 6.72 9.57 13.35
CA ARG A 502 6.76 10.68 12.39
C ARG A 502 6.36 10.25 10.97
N SER A 503 5.57 9.21 10.82
CA SER A 503 5.05 8.79 9.53
C SER A 503 4.00 9.76 8.96
N TYR A 504 3.72 9.62 7.66
CA TYR A 504 2.68 10.32 6.93
C TYR A 504 1.59 9.35 6.42
N ASP A 505 0.36 9.83 6.36
CA ASP A 505 -0.84 9.08 5.97
C ASP A 505 -1.06 9.07 4.46
N TYR A 506 -1.94 8.18 4.02
CA TYR A 506 -2.33 8.08 2.61
C TYR A 506 -3.31 9.18 2.21
N LYS A 507 -3.26 9.53 0.92
CA LYS A 507 -4.22 10.39 0.22
C LYS A 507 -5.45 9.58 -0.17
N PHE A 508 -5.24 8.49 -0.94
CA PHE A 508 -6.31 7.62 -1.45
C PHE A 508 -6.07 6.14 -1.13
N ARG A 509 -7.17 5.38 -1.12
CA ARG A 509 -7.21 3.94 -0.85
C ARG A 509 -8.13 3.28 -1.86
N TYR A 510 -7.63 2.22 -2.51
CA TYR A 510 -8.36 1.48 -3.54
C TYR A 510 -8.67 0.08 -3.03
N CYS A 511 -9.95 -0.28 -3.06
CA CYS A 511 -10.44 -1.52 -2.47
C CYS A 511 -11.09 -2.43 -3.52
N GLY A 512 -11.07 -3.72 -3.23
CA GLY A 512 -11.79 -4.76 -3.98
C GLY A 512 -10.88 -5.88 -4.50
N HIS A 513 -9.58 -5.66 -4.63
CA HIS A 513 -8.63 -6.71 -4.96
C HIS A 513 -8.29 -7.56 -3.72
N CYS A 514 -7.59 -8.68 -3.92
CA CYS A 514 -7.08 -9.52 -2.84
C CYS A 514 -5.57 -9.70 -2.98
N ASN A 515 -4.84 -9.52 -1.89
CA ASN A 515 -3.39 -9.69 -1.84
C ASN A 515 -2.95 -10.41 -0.56
N THR A 516 -3.21 -11.71 -0.44
CA THR A 516 -2.91 -12.49 0.78
C THR A 516 -2.05 -13.73 0.53
N THR A 517 -1.94 -14.17 -0.72
CA THR A 517 -1.33 -15.46 -1.08
C THR A 517 0.12 -15.30 -1.52
N THR A 518 0.40 -14.28 -2.33
CA THR A 518 1.73 -14.00 -2.90
C THR A 518 2.27 -12.67 -2.37
N ASP A 519 3.59 -12.57 -2.23
CA ASP A 519 4.27 -11.35 -1.75
C ASP A 519 4.91 -10.51 -2.86
N ILE A 520 4.50 -10.72 -4.12
CA ILE A 520 5.07 -10.11 -5.34
C ILE A 520 4.05 -9.34 -6.19
N LYS A 521 2.87 -9.05 -5.62
CA LYS A 521 1.73 -8.53 -6.39
C LYS A 521 1.85 -7.04 -6.71
N GLU A 522 1.82 -6.70 -7.99
CA GLU A 522 2.06 -5.35 -8.48
C GLU A 522 0.79 -4.47 -8.45
N ALA A 523 1.04 -3.16 -8.35
CA ALA A 523 0.04 -2.13 -8.63
C ALA A 523 0.75 -0.97 -9.33
N ASN A 524 0.15 -0.42 -10.40
CA ASN A 524 0.77 0.62 -11.20
C ASN A 524 -0.21 1.74 -11.56
N PHE A 525 0.35 2.92 -11.82
CA PHE A 525 -0.38 4.01 -12.46
C PHE A 525 -0.65 3.65 -13.92
N PHE A 526 -1.85 3.97 -14.40
CA PHE A 526 -2.24 3.73 -15.78
C PHE A 526 -2.88 4.97 -16.41
N GLY A 527 -2.53 5.22 -17.66
CA GLY A 527 -2.85 6.43 -18.38
C GLY A 527 -1.79 7.50 -18.28
N SER A 528 -1.76 8.37 -19.28
CA SER A 528 -0.71 9.37 -19.47
C SER A 528 -0.67 10.44 -18.36
N ASN A 529 -1.80 10.67 -17.70
CA ASN A 529 -1.89 11.57 -16.54
C ASN A 529 -1.97 10.78 -15.23
N ALA A 530 -1.63 9.49 -15.25
CA ALA A 530 -1.76 8.60 -14.10
C ALA A 530 -3.19 8.65 -13.50
N GLN A 531 -4.21 8.76 -14.37
CA GLN A 531 -5.59 8.99 -13.96
C GLN A 531 -6.32 7.71 -13.55
N TYR A 532 -5.75 6.54 -13.85
CA TYR A 532 -6.21 5.25 -13.35
C TYR A 532 -5.13 4.56 -12.53
N ILE A 533 -5.55 3.67 -11.65
CA ILE A 533 -4.71 2.74 -10.92
C ILE A 533 -5.10 1.32 -11.33
N VAL A 534 -4.11 0.45 -11.52
CA VAL A 534 -4.32 -0.98 -11.80
C VAL A 534 -3.63 -1.83 -10.76
N SER A 535 -4.23 -2.96 -10.39
CA SER A 535 -3.59 -3.96 -9.52
C SER A 535 -4.13 -5.37 -9.80
N GLY A 536 -3.27 -6.36 -9.62
CA GLY A 536 -3.61 -7.78 -9.73
C GLY A 536 -4.33 -8.25 -8.48
N SER A 537 -4.79 -9.50 -8.50
CA SER A 537 -5.55 -10.07 -7.40
C SER A 537 -5.38 -11.60 -7.34
N ASP A 538 -5.56 -12.16 -6.15
CA ASP A 538 -5.52 -13.61 -5.87
C ASP A 538 -6.80 -14.37 -6.30
N ASP A 539 -7.69 -13.72 -7.06
CA ASP A 539 -8.89 -14.31 -7.68
C ASP A 539 -8.75 -14.46 -9.21
N GLY A 540 -7.52 -14.35 -9.72
CA GLY A 540 -7.20 -14.44 -11.15
C GLY A 540 -7.57 -13.18 -11.93
N SER A 541 -8.13 -12.16 -11.28
CA SER A 541 -8.51 -10.91 -11.93
C SER A 541 -7.51 -9.79 -11.67
N PHE A 542 -7.65 -8.72 -12.45
CA PHE A 542 -7.07 -7.43 -12.12
C PHE A 542 -8.12 -6.33 -12.15
N PHE A 543 -7.88 -5.34 -11.32
CA PHE A 543 -8.81 -4.28 -10.97
C PHE A 543 -8.28 -2.95 -11.50
N ILE A 544 -9.18 -2.11 -12.02
CA ILE A 544 -8.87 -0.78 -12.53
C ILE A 544 -9.75 0.24 -11.82
N TRP A 545 -9.14 1.21 -11.15
CA TRP A 545 -9.85 2.30 -10.48
C TRP A 545 -9.56 3.65 -11.13
N GLU A 546 -10.51 4.57 -11.07
CA GLU A 546 -10.25 5.99 -11.30
C GLU A 546 -9.50 6.55 -10.06
N LYS A 547 -8.34 7.19 -10.28
CA LYS A 547 -7.43 7.62 -9.21
C LYS A 547 -8.12 8.53 -8.17
N GLU A 548 -8.75 9.61 -8.66
CA GLU A 548 -9.25 10.70 -7.79
C GLU A 548 -10.52 10.34 -7.01
N THR A 549 -11.40 9.52 -7.59
CA THR A 549 -12.66 9.13 -6.94
C THR A 549 -12.55 7.79 -6.19
N THR A 550 -11.47 7.04 -6.44
CA THR A 550 -11.24 5.66 -6.01
C THR A 550 -12.29 4.66 -6.48
N ASN A 551 -13.13 5.05 -7.45
CA ASN A 551 -14.18 4.19 -7.98
C ASN A 551 -13.58 3.08 -8.83
N LEU A 552 -14.04 1.85 -8.58
CA LEU A 552 -13.75 0.72 -9.44
C LEU A 552 -14.47 0.91 -10.77
N VAL A 553 -13.71 1.01 -11.85
CA VAL A 553 -14.25 1.25 -13.21
C VAL A 553 -14.29 -0.02 -14.04
N ARG A 554 -13.40 -0.98 -13.76
CA ARG A 554 -13.36 -2.25 -14.48
C ARG A 554 -12.64 -3.36 -13.73
N VAL A 555 -13.08 -4.60 -13.95
CA VAL A 555 -12.40 -5.83 -13.53
C VAL A 555 -12.30 -6.78 -14.72
N LEU A 556 -11.12 -7.37 -14.93
CA LEU A 556 -10.80 -8.26 -16.03
C LEU A 556 -10.09 -9.51 -15.50
N GLN A 557 -10.52 -10.68 -15.95
CA GLN A 557 -9.91 -11.96 -15.60
C GLN A 557 -8.62 -12.17 -16.41
N GLY A 558 -7.48 -12.00 -15.73
CA GLY A 558 -6.16 -12.15 -16.31
C GLY A 558 -5.71 -13.59 -16.37
N ASP A 559 -5.63 -14.25 -15.21
CA ASP A 559 -5.12 -15.62 -15.05
C ASP A 559 -6.21 -16.52 -14.48
N GLU A 560 -5.96 -17.83 -14.43
CA GLU A 560 -6.92 -18.77 -13.85
C GLU A 560 -7.09 -18.60 -12.34
N SER A 561 -6.02 -18.23 -11.62
CA SER A 561 -6.06 -18.13 -10.15
C SER A 561 -5.41 -16.88 -9.54
N ILE A 562 -4.25 -16.42 -10.03
CA ILE A 562 -3.55 -15.27 -9.44
C ILE A 562 -2.89 -14.44 -10.52
N VAL A 563 -3.16 -13.13 -10.53
CA VAL A 563 -2.41 -12.15 -11.33
C VAL A 563 -1.39 -11.45 -10.43
N ASN A 564 -0.10 -11.63 -10.73
CA ASN A 564 1.00 -11.03 -9.94
C ASN A 564 1.54 -9.75 -10.58
N CYS A 565 1.76 -9.72 -11.89
CA CYS A 565 2.43 -8.62 -12.59
C CYS A 565 1.49 -7.85 -13.49
N LEU A 566 1.61 -6.52 -13.49
CA LEU A 566 0.85 -5.62 -14.36
C LEU A 566 1.75 -4.48 -14.79
N GLN A 567 2.16 -4.48 -16.05
CA GLN A 567 3.07 -3.48 -16.60
C GLN A 567 2.37 -2.69 -17.70
N PRO A 568 1.84 -1.50 -17.39
CA PRO A 568 1.34 -0.58 -18.40
C PRO A 568 2.44 -0.20 -19.39
N HIS A 569 2.08 -0.12 -20.66
CA HIS A 569 2.98 0.36 -21.70
C HIS A 569 3.32 1.85 -21.45
N PRO A 570 4.56 2.29 -21.65
CA PRO A 570 4.98 3.67 -21.36
C PRO A 570 4.24 4.74 -22.17
N SER A 571 3.72 4.39 -23.36
CA SER A 571 3.20 5.36 -24.33
C SER A 571 1.81 5.05 -24.93
N TYR A 572 1.13 3.95 -24.61
CA TYR A 572 -0.14 3.57 -25.28
C TYR A 572 -1.17 3.06 -24.26
N CYS A 573 -2.45 2.99 -24.61
CA CYS A 573 -3.43 2.20 -23.84
C CYS A 573 -3.20 0.72 -24.07
N PHE A 574 -2.11 0.22 -23.49
CA PHE A 574 -1.67 -1.15 -23.64
C PHE A 574 -1.13 -1.62 -22.30
N LEU A 575 -1.43 -2.85 -21.93
CA LEU A 575 -1.04 -3.42 -20.65
C LEU A 575 -0.54 -4.85 -20.88
N ALA A 576 0.56 -5.22 -20.23
CA ALA A 576 0.98 -6.60 -20.12
C ALA A 576 0.68 -7.11 -18.70
N THR A 577 0.14 -8.31 -18.57
CA THR A 577 -0.05 -8.98 -17.28
C THR A 577 0.51 -10.39 -17.30
N SER A 578 0.85 -10.88 -16.10
CA SER A 578 1.17 -12.27 -15.89
C SER A 578 0.95 -12.67 -14.43
N GLY A 579 0.98 -13.96 -14.15
CA GLY A 579 0.72 -14.48 -12.82
C GLY A 579 1.22 -15.90 -12.67
N ILE A 580 0.34 -16.78 -12.17
CA ILE A 580 0.70 -18.20 -12.00
C ILE A 580 0.72 -18.95 -13.32
N ASP A 581 0.02 -18.45 -14.34
CA ASP A 581 0.01 -19.10 -15.64
C ASP A 581 1.36 -18.90 -16.34
N PRO A 582 1.82 -19.85 -17.18
CA PRO A 582 3.09 -19.76 -17.89
C PRO A 582 3.02 -18.88 -19.16
N VAL A 583 2.14 -17.88 -19.17
CA VAL A 583 1.88 -17.01 -20.33
C VAL A 583 1.93 -15.54 -19.95
N VAL A 584 2.30 -14.70 -20.92
CA VAL A 584 2.17 -13.23 -20.80
C VAL A 584 0.94 -12.79 -21.59
N ARG A 585 0.08 -11.99 -20.99
CA ARG A 585 -1.16 -11.53 -21.63
C ARG A 585 -1.08 -10.06 -21.97
N LEU A 586 -1.46 -9.73 -23.20
CA LEU A 586 -1.45 -8.37 -23.74
C LEU A 586 -2.89 -7.86 -23.83
N TRP A 587 -3.11 -6.64 -23.36
CA TRP A 587 -4.43 -6.03 -23.25
C TRP A 587 -4.46 -4.70 -23.99
N ASN A 588 -5.49 -4.52 -24.83
CA ASN A 588 -5.66 -3.35 -25.68
C ASN A 588 -7.16 -3.05 -25.85
N PRO A 589 -7.60 -1.80 -26.03
CA PRO A 589 -8.98 -1.50 -26.38
C PRO A 589 -9.45 -2.25 -27.63
N ARG A 590 -10.47 -3.10 -27.47
CA ARG A 590 -11.04 -3.89 -28.56
C ARG A 590 -11.92 -3.02 -29.47
N PRO A 591 -11.99 -3.30 -30.79
CA PRO A 591 -12.88 -2.61 -31.72
C PRO A 591 -14.33 -2.55 -31.21
N GLU A 592 -15.06 -1.46 -31.48
CA GLU A 592 -16.46 -1.31 -31.03
C GLU A 592 -17.41 -2.35 -31.65
N SER A 593 -17.02 -2.89 -32.81
CA SER A 593 -17.74 -3.96 -33.49
C SER A 593 -17.56 -5.34 -32.85
N GLU A 594 -16.52 -5.53 -32.04
CA GLU A 594 -16.29 -6.80 -31.34
C GLU A 594 -17.05 -6.80 -30.00
N THR A 595 -17.84 -7.84 -29.77
CA THR A 595 -18.33 -8.13 -28.43
C THR A 595 -17.14 -8.42 -27.53
N LEU A 596 -17.06 -7.72 -26.39
CA LEU A 596 -15.99 -7.91 -25.43
C LEU A 596 -15.88 -9.39 -25.02
N ASN A 597 -14.68 -9.96 -25.21
CA ASN A 597 -14.37 -11.35 -24.88
C ASN A 597 -14.73 -11.66 -23.41
N GLY A 598 -15.11 -12.92 -23.14
CA GLY A 598 -15.66 -13.43 -21.87
C GLY A 598 -14.77 -13.35 -20.62
N ARG A 599 -13.72 -12.51 -20.64
CA ARG A 599 -12.84 -12.20 -19.49
C ARG A 599 -13.29 -10.96 -18.72
N VAL A 600 -14.37 -10.29 -19.11
CA VAL A 600 -14.93 -9.17 -18.32
C VAL A 600 -15.71 -9.72 -17.13
N VAL A 601 -15.33 -9.29 -15.92
CA VAL A 601 -16.09 -9.63 -14.71
C VAL A 601 -17.25 -8.64 -14.61
N VAL A 602 -18.46 -9.12 -14.91
CA VAL A 602 -19.68 -8.30 -14.92
C VAL A 602 -20.08 -7.89 -13.50
N ASP A 603 -20.08 -8.84 -12.56
CA ASP A 603 -20.36 -8.59 -11.15
C ASP A 603 -19.11 -8.15 -10.39
N MET A 604 -18.68 -6.91 -10.64
CA MET A 604 -17.51 -6.31 -9.98
C MET A 604 -17.69 -6.18 -8.46
N GLU A 605 -18.93 -5.97 -8.00
CA GLU A 605 -19.22 -5.84 -6.57
C GLU A 605 -19.14 -7.20 -5.88
N GLY A 606 -19.71 -8.24 -6.46
CA GLY A 606 -19.59 -9.61 -5.96
C GLY A 606 -18.14 -10.08 -5.90
N ALA A 607 -17.34 -9.81 -6.93
CA ALA A 607 -15.91 -10.09 -6.93
C ALA A 607 -15.18 -9.36 -5.79
N SER A 608 -15.46 -8.06 -5.61
CA SER A 608 -14.86 -7.26 -4.55
C SER A 608 -15.26 -7.74 -3.14
N GLN A 609 -16.52 -8.14 -2.95
CA GLN A 609 -17.00 -8.70 -1.70
C GLN A 609 -16.37 -10.08 -1.41
N ALA A 610 -16.22 -10.93 -2.42
CA ALA A 610 -15.54 -12.21 -2.29
C ALA A 610 -14.08 -12.04 -1.86
N ASN A 611 -13.37 -11.08 -2.46
CA ASN A 611 -12.01 -10.73 -2.07
C ASN A 611 -11.91 -10.18 -0.65
N GLN A 612 -12.86 -9.35 -0.23
CA GLN A 612 -12.91 -8.86 1.15
C GLN A 612 -13.10 -10.01 2.16
N ARG A 613 -13.94 -10.99 1.84
CA ARG A 613 -14.12 -12.20 2.65
C ARG A 613 -12.85 -13.03 2.67
N ARG A 614 -12.24 -13.27 1.51
CA ARG A 614 -10.98 -14.01 1.37
C ARG A 614 -9.84 -13.39 2.17
N MET A 615 -9.74 -12.06 2.22
CA MET A 615 -8.76 -11.38 3.09
C MET A 615 -8.99 -11.65 4.58
N ASN A 616 -10.25 -11.84 4.98
CA ASN A 616 -10.70 -12.04 6.36
C ASN A 616 -10.84 -13.51 6.79
N ALA A 617 -10.74 -14.43 5.83
CA ALA A 617 -10.73 -15.86 6.06
C ALA A 617 -9.45 -16.28 6.80
N ASP A 618 -9.51 -17.38 7.54
CA ASP A 618 -8.32 -17.94 8.18
C ASP A 618 -7.38 -18.57 7.14
N PRO A 619 -6.09 -18.78 7.47
CA PRO A 619 -5.13 -19.32 6.49
C PRO A 619 -5.50 -20.69 5.92
N LEU A 620 -6.20 -21.54 6.67
CA LEU A 620 -6.63 -22.85 6.19
C LEU A 620 -7.78 -22.70 5.18
N GLU A 621 -8.74 -21.83 5.46
CA GLU A 621 -9.80 -21.47 4.52
C GLU A 621 -9.21 -20.86 3.24
N VAL A 622 -8.25 -19.94 3.35
CA VAL A 622 -7.57 -19.37 2.17
C VAL A 622 -6.85 -20.46 1.36
N MET A 623 -6.19 -21.41 2.03
CA MET A 623 -5.56 -22.56 1.37
C MET A 623 -6.59 -23.43 0.63
N LEU A 624 -7.73 -23.71 1.24
CA LEU A 624 -8.82 -24.47 0.61
C LEU A 624 -9.41 -23.72 -0.60
N LEU A 625 -9.62 -22.41 -0.47
CA LEU A 625 -10.06 -21.55 -1.58
C LEU A 625 -9.05 -21.57 -2.74
N ASN A 626 -7.74 -21.56 -2.44
CA ASN A 626 -6.68 -21.69 -3.43
C ASN A 626 -6.66 -23.03 -4.16
N MET A 627 -7.08 -24.09 -3.48
CA MET A 627 -7.21 -25.43 -4.07
C MET A 627 -8.53 -25.62 -4.84
N GLY A 628 -9.35 -24.57 -4.99
CA GLY A 628 -10.62 -24.62 -5.72
C GLY A 628 -11.79 -25.16 -4.91
N TYR A 629 -11.65 -25.39 -3.60
CA TYR A 629 -12.75 -25.82 -2.76
C TYR A 629 -13.69 -24.64 -2.44
N ARG A 630 -14.98 -24.81 -2.76
CA ARG A 630 -16.04 -23.91 -2.28
C ARG A 630 -16.53 -24.40 -0.92
N ILE A 631 -16.31 -23.62 0.13
CA ILE A 631 -16.85 -23.91 1.45
C ILE A 631 -18.34 -23.53 1.44
N THR A 632 -19.22 -24.50 1.21
CA THR A 632 -20.67 -24.34 1.39
C THR A 632 -20.98 -24.44 2.89
N GLY A 633 -21.37 -23.34 3.53
CA GLY A 633 -21.79 -23.41 4.94
C GLY A 633 -21.88 -22.12 5.78
N LEU A 634 -21.58 -20.93 5.25
CA LEU A 634 -21.63 -19.68 6.03
C LEU A 634 -22.44 -18.59 5.31
N THR A 635 -23.75 -18.83 5.16
CA THR A 635 -24.70 -17.71 5.19
C THR A 635 -24.62 -17.08 6.58
N SER A 636 -24.36 -15.78 6.62
CA SER A 636 -24.41 -14.98 7.85
C SER A 636 -25.65 -15.32 8.67
N GLY A 637 -25.47 -15.58 9.96
CA GLY A 637 -26.56 -15.72 10.92
C GLY A 637 -27.46 -14.49 10.90
N GLY A 638 -28.54 -14.58 10.14
CA GLY A 638 -29.77 -13.82 10.27
C GLY A 638 -30.87 -14.86 10.46
N ALA A 639 -31.53 -14.81 11.61
CA ALA A 639 -32.61 -15.74 11.95
C ALA A 639 -33.75 -15.70 10.91
N GLY A 640 -34.25 -16.87 10.53
CA GLY A 640 -35.45 -17.06 9.72
C GLY A 640 -35.31 -18.27 8.80
N GLY A 641 -35.78 -19.43 9.25
CA GLY A 641 -35.65 -20.70 8.53
C GLY A 641 -36.63 -20.89 7.37
N SER A 642 -36.23 -21.74 6.43
CA SER A 642 -36.99 -22.90 5.97
C SER A 642 -36.07 -23.74 5.07
N ASP A 643 -35.99 -25.02 5.37
CA ASP A 643 -35.31 -26.05 4.58
C ASP A 643 -35.80 -26.04 3.13
N ASP A 644 -34.88 -26.25 2.18
CA ASP A 644 -35.15 -27.04 0.99
C ASP A 644 -33.81 -27.60 0.47
N GLU A 645 -33.73 -28.93 0.52
CA GLU A 645 -32.70 -29.74 -0.12
C GLU A 645 -32.80 -29.56 -1.64
N ASP A 646 -31.66 -29.38 -2.33
CA ASP A 646 -31.52 -30.10 -3.59
C ASP A 646 -30.06 -30.37 -3.98
N SER A 647 -29.89 -31.61 -4.40
CA SER A 647 -28.66 -32.30 -4.73
C SER A 647 -28.22 -32.03 -6.17
N SER A 648 -26.90 -31.90 -6.40
CA SER A 648 -26.29 -32.44 -7.63
C SER A 648 -24.79 -32.65 -7.44
N GLU A 649 -24.42 -33.93 -7.47
CA GLU A 649 -23.05 -34.46 -7.49
C GLU A 649 -22.25 -33.88 -8.67
N GLY A 650 -21.00 -33.47 -8.40
CA GLY A 650 -19.99 -33.15 -9.41
C GLY A 650 -18.64 -33.63 -8.93
N GLN A 651 -18.16 -34.72 -9.52
CA GLN A 651 -16.92 -35.42 -9.19
C GLN A 651 -15.70 -34.52 -9.02
N VAL A 652 -15.02 -34.70 -7.89
CA VAL A 652 -13.71 -34.12 -7.59
C VAL A 652 -12.63 -34.92 -8.31
N GLN A 653 -11.98 -34.33 -9.32
CA GLN A 653 -10.74 -34.86 -9.91
C GLN A 653 -9.55 -34.08 -9.37
N CYS A 654 -8.84 -34.66 -8.41
CA CYS A 654 -7.50 -34.22 -8.01
C CYS A 654 -6.50 -34.62 -9.10
N ARG A 655 -5.68 -33.69 -9.60
CA ARG A 655 -4.41 -34.02 -10.27
C ARG A 655 -3.26 -33.75 -9.29
N PRO A 656 -2.27 -34.66 -9.18
CA PRO A 656 -1.13 -34.49 -8.30
C PRO A 656 -0.12 -33.50 -8.90
N SER A 657 0.52 -32.76 -7.98
CA SER A 657 1.65 -31.84 -8.12
C SER A 657 2.87 -32.42 -8.81
#